data_AF-A0A2U2PF65-F1
#
_entry.id   AF-A0A2U2PF65-F1
#
_cell.length_a   1.000
_cell.length_b   1.000
_cell.length_c   1.000
_cell.angle_alpha   90.00
_cell.angle_beta   90.00
_cell.angle_gamma   90.00
#
_symmetry.space_group_name_H-M   'P 1'
#
loop_
_entity.id
_entity.type
_entity.pdbx_description
1 polymer ?
#
loop_
_entity_poly.entity_id
_entity_poly.type
_entity_poly.pdbx_seq_one_letter_code
_entity_poly.pdbx_strand_id
1 'polypeptide(L)'
;MVISDFFKRAIKAWLLLSFVVHTCQAQVPRPADVFGFEPGADYKIAGWKQLLDYYTRLDKASERVKMVEIGKSVQGRSLLLLFVSSEENLKQLDLWRTISEKLSRAKIGEPEARQLAARGKAIVWVDAGLHASEKAPAQMASELAYKLVTLETPEVKKIRDEVVTLLMPVMNPDGLDIVADWYRAQLGTPYETTNPPWLYHVYAGHDNNRDWFMNNLPETRAVNRVLYHQWYPQIVYNHHQSAPSWTRIFLPPFASPLNPNIHPGITTAVNLLGSAMANRLALKKMPGVISQFTYDMWWNGGMRSVPYFHNQIGLLTEVAHPSPTPKTYPKDSLPSVIGSSVTMPTNGTDVFYPYPWKGGVSHFRDAVDYTLETSFAVLQMASLQREQYLYNIYRMGRDAIETRDSLFAYVIPASQWDNGEAINLVNILRMGGVEVQQALSGFKAGETSYPAGSFVICAAQAFRPYVVDLLERQLYPDRRLYKDGPPLRPYDLTGWTLPLQMGVKVDRVASEFSVNVKEVGEMAVPAPGKTVQGAKFGYLLSPKGNGTFKVINEFLKEGIRVERAAAGFSEGDHQYPAGSFIIRSKAGIYDRLKQAAVKTGLDFIPLNLKPSVGLKEINPVRVAIYKSWVANMDEGWTRWLLENYSFNLDTLHDQDLIKKDLSGYHAIIIPDQSASSILNGYRKGAMPEMYTGGIGKNGVAALEKYISRGGRLVTLDGASDFAIQQFDLPLKNVVAGVPREKFYIPGSLIRMRINQKSGFTWGMQEEVSASFNNSRAFELKQGVSDGQGSSEVVASYAPDSLLMSGWALGDRIIAGKPSVVNIKKGKGDIYLFAFSPQFRGQSHATYKLLFNALIN
;
A
#
# COMPACT_ATOMS: atom_id res chain seq x y z
N MET A 1 -26.07 -6.50 -87.53
CA MET A 1 -26.61 -5.84 -86.32
C MET A 1 -25.53 -5.89 -85.24
N VAL A 2 -24.64 -4.89 -85.27
CA VAL A 2 -23.28 -4.88 -84.68
C VAL A 2 -23.22 -3.89 -83.49
N ILE A 3 -24.27 -3.81 -82.68
CA ILE A 3 -24.34 -2.89 -81.52
C ILE A 3 -24.96 -3.60 -80.29
N SER A 4 -24.45 -4.78 -79.93
CA SER A 4 -24.95 -5.51 -78.75
C SER A 4 -23.86 -6.06 -77.83
N ASP A 5 -22.65 -6.31 -78.33
CA ASP A 5 -21.59 -6.95 -77.51
C ASP A 5 -20.59 -5.97 -76.87
N PHE A 6 -20.50 -4.74 -77.37
CA PHE A 6 -19.59 -3.74 -76.79
C PHE A 6 -20.15 -3.15 -75.48
N PHE A 7 -21.46 -2.93 -75.39
CA PHE A 7 -22.12 -2.40 -74.19
C PHE A 7 -22.20 -3.42 -73.04
N LYS A 8 -22.29 -4.73 -73.34
CA LYS A 8 -22.35 -5.78 -72.30
C LYS A 8 -20.99 -6.09 -71.67
N ARG A 9 -19.88 -5.84 -72.37
CA ARG A 9 -18.52 -5.95 -71.80
C ARG A 9 -18.10 -4.68 -71.04
N ALA A 10 -18.54 -3.50 -71.47
CA ALA A 10 -18.26 -2.25 -70.75
C ALA A 10 -18.98 -2.15 -69.39
N ILE A 11 -20.23 -2.65 -69.30
CA ILE A 11 -21.00 -2.64 -68.03
C ILE A 11 -20.47 -3.68 -67.03
N LYS A 12 -19.95 -4.83 -67.49
CA LYS A 12 -19.27 -5.80 -66.60
C LYS A 12 -17.90 -5.30 -66.12
N ALA A 13 -17.17 -4.50 -66.91
CA ALA A 13 -15.93 -3.87 -66.47
C ALA A 13 -16.17 -2.71 -65.48
N TRP A 14 -17.29 -1.99 -65.59
CA TRP A 14 -17.66 -0.92 -64.66
C TRP A 14 -18.25 -1.43 -63.33
N LEU A 15 -18.95 -2.58 -63.34
CA LEU A 15 -19.46 -3.23 -62.12
C LEU A 15 -18.42 -4.08 -61.37
N LEU A 16 -17.27 -4.40 -62.00
CA LEU A 16 -16.12 -5.02 -61.34
C LEU A 16 -15.11 -4.01 -60.78
N LEU A 17 -15.29 -2.70 -61.03
CA LEU A 17 -14.44 -1.62 -60.48
C LEU A 17 -15.07 -0.86 -59.30
N SER A 18 -16.28 -1.21 -58.87
CA SER A 18 -17.04 -0.44 -57.86
C SER A 18 -17.26 -1.14 -56.50
N PHE A 19 -16.56 -2.25 -56.23
CA PHE A 19 -16.47 -2.84 -54.89
C PHE A 19 -15.03 -3.21 -54.51
N VAL A 20 -14.11 -2.26 -54.64
CA VAL A 20 -13.00 -2.20 -53.70
C VAL A 20 -13.38 -1.15 -52.67
N VAL A 21 -14.24 -1.53 -51.72
CA VAL A 21 -14.25 -0.85 -50.43
C VAL A 21 -12.88 -1.15 -49.86
N HIS A 22 -11.90 -0.29 -50.15
CA HIS A 22 -10.76 -0.14 -49.27
C HIS A 22 -11.39 0.25 -47.94
N THR A 23 -11.57 -0.74 -47.05
CA THR A 23 -11.63 -0.44 -45.63
C THR A 23 -10.31 0.26 -45.35
N CYS A 24 -10.35 1.59 -45.38
CA CYS A 24 -9.25 2.42 -44.92
C CYS A 24 -9.19 2.13 -43.43
N GLN A 25 -8.44 1.09 -43.04
CA GLN A 25 -8.07 0.89 -41.64
C GLN A 25 -7.41 2.21 -41.24
N ALA A 26 -8.06 2.92 -40.31
CA ALA A 26 -7.53 4.17 -39.81
C ALA A 26 -6.08 3.93 -39.40
N GLN A 27 -5.15 4.73 -39.92
CA GLN A 27 -3.74 4.59 -39.58
C GLN A 27 -3.59 4.65 -38.06
N VAL A 28 -3.01 3.60 -37.47
CA VAL A 28 -2.79 3.52 -36.02
C VAL A 28 -1.98 4.76 -35.59
N PRO A 29 -2.50 5.59 -34.67
CA PRO A 29 -1.86 6.86 -34.33
C PRO A 29 -0.53 6.60 -33.62
N ARG A 30 0.52 7.35 -33.97
CA ARG A 30 1.74 7.34 -33.17
C ARG A 30 1.52 8.18 -31.90
N PRO A 31 2.15 7.83 -30.77
CA PRO A 31 2.14 8.69 -29.58
C PRO A 31 2.56 10.14 -29.89
N ALA A 32 3.59 10.32 -30.72
CA ALA A 32 4.10 11.63 -31.10
C ALA A 32 3.08 12.51 -31.83
N ASP A 33 2.21 11.91 -32.64
CA ASP A 33 1.17 12.64 -33.38
C ASP A 33 0.07 13.18 -32.44
N VAL A 34 -0.09 12.57 -31.27
CA VAL A 34 -1.06 12.99 -30.23
C VAL A 34 -0.40 13.92 -29.22
N PHE A 35 0.83 13.63 -28.80
CA PHE A 35 1.53 14.43 -27.79
C PHE A 35 2.12 15.72 -28.35
N GLY A 36 2.43 15.74 -29.65
CA GLY A 36 3.21 16.79 -30.31
C GLY A 36 4.73 16.67 -30.08
N PHE A 37 5.20 15.54 -29.53
CA PHE A 37 6.61 15.23 -29.30
C PHE A 37 6.80 13.72 -29.11
N GLU A 38 8.01 13.23 -29.37
CA GLU A 38 8.35 11.82 -29.14
C GLU A 38 8.35 11.49 -27.63
N PRO A 39 7.79 10.35 -27.20
CA PRO A 39 7.96 9.87 -25.82
C PRO A 39 9.44 9.83 -25.42
N GLY A 40 9.77 10.44 -24.28
CA GLY A 40 11.15 10.57 -23.82
C GLY A 40 11.93 11.74 -24.42
N ALA A 41 11.31 12.60 -25.25
CA ALA A 41 11.96 13.83 -25.72
C ALA A 41 12.35 14.73 -24.53
N ASP A 42 13.53 15.34 -24.63
CA ASP A 42 14.05 16.23 -23.60
C ASP A 42 13.08 17.40 -23.36
N TYR A 43 12.92 17.77 -22.09
CA TYR A 43 12.02 18.83 -21.63
C TYR A 43 10.53 18.61 -21.91
N LYS A 44 10.12 17.40 -22.31
CA LYS A 44 8.72 17.07 -22.63
C LYS A 44 8.19 15.96 -21.72
N ILE A 45 6.95 16.15 -21.25
CA ILE A 45 6.22 15.16 -20.47
C ILE A 45 4.74 15.21 -20.84
N ALA A 46 4.17 14.06 -21.21
CA ALA A 46 2.74 13.93 -21.46
C ALA A 46 2.00 13.83 -20.13
N GLY A 47 0.99 14.68 -19.94
CA GLY A 47 0.07 14.61 -18.79
C GLY A 47 -1.05 13.58 -19.01
N TRP A 48 -1.91 13.41 -18.00
CA TRP A 48 -2.99 12.42 -18.04
C TRP A 48 -3.93 12.61 -19.23
N LYS A 49 -4.32 13.85 -19.53
CA LYS A 49 -5.21 14.16 -20.66
C LYS A 49 -4.65 13.69 -22.00
N GLN A 50 -3.34 13.87 -22.23
CA GLN A 50 -2.68 13.47 -23.48
C GLN A 50 -2.58 11.94 -23.58
N LEU A 51 -2.20 11.27 -22.48
CA LEU A 51 -2.15 9.82 -22.43
C LEU A 51 -3.54 9.19 -22.65
N LEU A 52 -4.57 9.69 -21.96
CA LEU A 52 -5.95 9.23 -22.13
C LEU A 52 -6.44 9.41 -23.57
N ASP A 53 -6.18 10.56 -24.20
CA ASP A 53 -6.54 10.80 -25.61
C ASP A 53 -5.83 9.80 -26.52
N TYR A 54 -4.53 9.59 -26.33
CA TYR A 54 -3.77 8.62 -27.11
C TYR A 54 -4.32 7.20 -26.99
N TYR A 55 -4.53 6.68 -25.78
CA TYR A 55 -5.02 5.32 -25.60
C TYR A 55 -6.45 5.13 -26.13
N THR A 56 -7.30 6.16 -26.01
CA THR A 56 -8.65 6.15 -26.59
C THR A 56 -8.60 6.09 -28.11
N ARG A 57 -7.68 6.80 -28.75
CA ARG A 57 -7.50 6.74 -30.21
C ARG A 57 -6.90 5.42 -30.65
N LEU A 58 -5.95 4.87 -29.89
CA LEU A 58 -5.32 3.58 -30.16
C LEU A 58 -6.35 2.44 -30.13
N ASP A 59 -7.19 2.41 -29.09
CA ASP A 59 -8.28 1.44 -28.93
C ASP A 59 -9.27 1.48 -30.10
N LYS A 60 -9.65 2.68 -30.56
CA LYS A 60 -10.55 2.85 -31.71
C LYS A 60 -9.94 2.48 -33.06
N ALA A 61 -8.61 2.59 -33.20
CA ALA A 61 -7.92 2.42 -34.48
C ALA A 61 -7.44 0.99 -34.73
N SER A 62 -7.49 0.09 -33.74
CA SER A 62 -6.84 -1.22 -33.84
C SER A 62 -7.62 -2.34 -33.15
N GLU A 63 -7.96 -3.37 -33.91
CA GLU A 63 -8.52 -4.64 -33.42
C GLU A 63 -7.52 -5.47 -32.59
N ARG A 64 -6.28 -4.98 -32.41
CA ARG A 64 -5.22 -5.58 -31.57
C ARG A 64 -5.16 -4.94 -30.18
N VAL A 65 -6.07 -4.03 -29.86
CA VAL A 65 -6.20 -3.40 -28.54
C VAL A 65 -7.65 -3.45 -28.07
N LYS A 66 -7.83 -3.67 -26.78
CA LYS A 66 -9.10 -3.43 -26.09
C LYS A 66 -8.84 -2.69 -24.79
N MET A 67 -9.35 -1.48 -24.66
CA MET A 67 -9.25 -0.66 -23.45
C MET A 67 -10.47 -0.84 -22.57
N VAL A 68 -10.25 -1.00 -21.27
CA VAL A 68 -11.31 -1.06 -20.26
C VAL A 68 -10.97 -0.16 -19.06
N GLU A 69 -12.00 0.28 -18.34
CA GLU A 69 -11.85 0.89 -17.03
C GLU A 69 -11.93 -0.20 -15.95
N ILE A 70 -10.92 -0.26 -15.08
CA ILE A 70 -10.86 -1.26 -13.99
C ILE A 70 -11.17 -0.66 -12.62
N GLY A 71 -11.40 0.65 -12.52
CA GLY A 71 -11.69 1.34 -11.27
C GLY A 71 -11.48 2.84 -11.37
N LYS A 72 -11.52 3.53 -10.22
CA LYS A 72 -11.25 4.95 -10.11
C LYS A 72 -10.13 5.20 -9.10
N SER A 73 -9.34 6.25 -9.34
CA SER A 73 -8.38 6.78 -8.36
C SER A 73 -9.08 7.44 -7.17
N VAL A 74 -8.32 7.84 -6.16
CA VAL A 74 -8.82 8.62 -5.01
C VAL A 74 -9.56 9.89 -5.46
N GLN A 75 -9.07 10.60 -6.47
CA GLN A 75 -9.75 11.80 -7.01
C GLN A 75 -10.77 11.49 -8.12
N GLY A 76 -11.11 10.22 -8.36
CA GLY A 76 -12.16 9.82 -9.29
C GLY A 76 -11.74 9.70 -10.76
N ARG A 77 -10.44 9.77 -11.09
CA ARG A 77 -9.95 9.53 -12.47
C ARG A 77 -10.05 8.04 -12.82
N SER A 78 -10.38 7.73 -14.08
CA SER A 78 -10.46 6.35 -14.57
C SER A 78 -9.10 5.65 -14.51
N LEU A 79 -9.07 4.44 -13.95
CA LEU A 79 -7.93 3.53 -14.01
C LEU A 79 -8.10 2.66 -15.25
N LEU A 80 -7.22 2.83 -16.24
CA LEU A 80 -7.31 2.16 -17.54
C LEU A 80 -6.46 0.90 -17.56
N LEU A 81 -6.97 -0.12 -18.24
CA LEU A 81 -6.24 -1.33 -18.61
C LEU A 81 -6.40 -1.59 -20.11
N LEU A 82 -5.31 -1.83 -20.81
CA LEU A 82 -5.32 -2.21 -22.21
C LEU A 82 -4.97 -3.70 -22.34
N PHE A 83 -5.82 -4.45 -23.02
CA PHE A 83 -5.49 -5.77 -23.54
C PHE A 83 -4.83 -5.61 -24.91
N VAL A 84 -3.59 -6.09 -25.06
CA VAL A 84 -2.86 -6.04 -26.33
C VAL A 84 -2.47 -7.46 -26.74
N SER A 85 -2.95 -7.92 -27.88
CA SER A 85 -2.71 -9.27 -28.42
C SER A 85 -3.04 -9.33 -29.92
N SER A 86 -3.05 -10.52 -30.52
CA SER A 86 -3.61 -10.71 -31.87
C SER A 86 -5.13 -10.48 -31.85
N GLU A 87 -5.69 -10.08 -33.00
CA GLU A 87 -7.15 -9.89 -33.15
C GLU A 87 -7.93 -11.16 -32.76
N GLU A 88 -7.43 -12.33 -33.18
CA GLU A 88 -8.04 -13.61 -32.85
C GLU A 88 -8.04 -13.89 -31.34
N ASN A 89 -6.93 -13.59 -30.66
CA ASN A 89 -6.86 -13.74 -29.22
C ASN A 89 -7.82 -12.77 -28.51
N LEU A 90 -7.97 -11.53 -28.99
CA LEU A 90 -8.86 -10.54 -28.37
C LEU A 90 -10.35 -10.89 -28.53
N LYS A 91 -10.74 -11.59 -29.60
CA LYS A 91 -12.10 -12.16 -29.74
C LYS A 91 -12.38 -13.28 -28.75
N GLN A 92 -11.34 -13.91 -28.20
CA GLN A 92 -11.43 -15.05 -27.29
C GLN A 92 -10.97 -14.73 -25.84
N LEU A 93 -11.00 -13.46 -25.43
CA LEU A 93 -10.52 -13.04 -24.10
C LEU A 93 -11.12 -13.83 -22.94
N ASP A 94 -12.43 -14.13 -22.97
CA ASP A 94 -13.07 -14.90 -21.91
C ASP A 94 -12.52 -16.32 -21.81
N LEU A 95 -12.21 -16.96 -22.94
CA LEU A 95 -11.56 -18.28 -22.94
C LEU A 95 -10.19 -18.21 -22.27
N TRP A 96 -9.36 -17.24 -22.65
CA TRP A 96 -8.00 -17.11 -22.08
C TRP A 96 -8.03 -16.79 -20.59
N ARG A 97 -8.97 -15.94 -20.18
CA ARG A 97 -9.24 -15.65 -18.77
C ARG A 97 -9.61 -16.92 -17.98
N THR A 98 -10.58 -17.70 -18.47
CA THR A 98 -11.02 -18.94 -17.82
C THR A 98 -9.90 -19.99 -17.75
N ILE A 99 -9.08 -20.12 -18.79
CA ILE A 99 -7.92 -21.02 -18.76
C ILE A 99 -6.93 -20.60 -17.67
N SER A 100 -6.59 -19.31 -17.62
CA SER A 100 -5.66 -18.76 -16.61
C SER A 100 -6.17 -18.97 -15.19
N GLU A 101 -7.46 -18.70 -14.95
CA GLU A 101 -8.12 -18.92 -13.66
C GLU A 101 -8.10 -20.39 -13.23
N LYS A 102 -8.53 -21.32 -14.10
CA LYS A 102 -8.54 -22.75 -13.78
C LYS A 102 -7.16 -23.28 -13.40
N LEU A 103 -6.13 -22.86 -14.15
CA LEU A 103 -4.75 -23.24 -13.88
C LEU A 103 -4.27 -22.62 -12.57
N SER A 104 -4.53 -21.33 -12.32
CA SER A 104 -4.08 -20.64 -11.10
C SER A 104 -4.74 -21.15 -9.83
N ARG A 105 -6.04 -21.51 -9.89
CA ARG A 105 -6.80 -22.07 -8.76
C ARG A 105 -6.46 -23.54 -8.50
N ALA A 106 -5.87 -24.24 -9.47
CA ALA A 106 -5.38 -25.61 -9.36
C ALA A 106 -6.40 -26.64 -8.80
N LYS A 107 -7.70 -26.43 -9.09
CA LYS A 107 -8.80 -27.34 -8.68
C LYS A 107 -9.12 -28.43 -9.72
N ILE A 108 -8.42 -28.41 -10.85
CA ILE A 108 -8.56 -29.38 -11.95
C ILE A 108 -7.49 -30.48 -11.87
N GLY A 109 -7.70 -31.60 -12.55
CA GLY A 109 -6.72 -32.67 -12.64
C GLY A 109 -5.55 -32.35 -13.58
N GLU A 110 -4.41 -33.01 -13.38
CA GLU A 110 -3.20 -32.77 -14.18
C GLU A 110 -3.38 -32.97 -15.70
N PRO A 111 -4.12 -33.98 -16.20
CA PRO A 111 -4.35 -34.13 -17.63
C PRO A 111 -5.08 -32.93 -18.26
N GLU A 112 -6.13 -32.42 -17.59
CA GLU A 112 -6.82 -31.20 -18.03
C GLU A 112 -5.87 -30.00 -17.97
N ALA A 113 -5.09 -29.86 -16.90
CA ALA A 113 -4.14 -28.76 -16.75
C ALA A 113 -3.11 -28.72 -17.89
N ARG A 114 -2.55 -29.87 -18.30
CA ARG A 114 -1.61 -29.95 -19.44
C ARG A 114 -2.28 -29.55 -20.75
N GLN A 115 -3.50 -30.03 -20.99
CA GLN A 115 -4.26 -29.67 -22.19
C GLN A 115 -4.56 -28.16 -22.23
N LEU A 116 -4.99 -27.59 -21.11
CA LEU A 116 -5.28 -26.15 -21.01
C LEU A 116 -4.01 -25.31 -21.14
N ALA A 117 -2.88 -25.74 -20.57
CA ALA A 117 -1.60 -25.04 -20.73
C ALA A 117 -1.10 -25.06 -22.18
N ALA A 118 -1.22 -26.21 -22.87
CA ALA A 118 -0.85 -26.36 -24.28
C ALA A 118 -1.75 -25.53 -25.20
N ARG A 119 -3.02 -25.28 -24.83
CA ARG A 119 -4.00 -24.47 -25.59
C ARG A 119 -4.03 -22.99 -25.23
N GLY A 120 -3.74 -22.61 -23.99
CA GLY A 120 -3.96 -21.27 -23.42
C GLY A 120 -3.19 -20.13 -24.07
N LYS A 121 -3.08 -18.98 -23.43
CA LYS A 121 -2.17 -17.90 -23.83
C LYS A 121 -1.51 -17.36 -22.59
N ALA A 122 -0.24 -16.97 -22.67
CA ALA A 122 0.44 -16.42 -21.50
C ALA A 122 -0.21 -15.08 -21.17
N ILE A 123 -0.61 -14.90 -19.91
CA ILE A 123 -1.16 -13.64 -19.43
C ILE A 123 -0.03 -12.88 -18.74
N VAL A 124 0.35 -11.73 -19.30
CA VAL A 124 1.46 -10.93 -18.80
C VAL A 124 0.95 -9.54 -18.44
N TRP A 125 1.05 -9.20 -17.17
CA TRP A 125 0.79 -7.85 -16.68
C TRP A 125 2.05 -6.98 -16.83
N VAL A 126 1.88 -5.79 -17.41
CA VAL A 126 2.91 -4.76 -17.49
C VAL A 126 2.31 -3.45 -17.02
N ASP A 127 2.93 -2.79 -16.05
CA ASP A 127 2.45 -1.49 -15.57
C ASP A 127 3.52 -0.39 -15.57
N ALA A 128 2.99 0.82 -15.48
CA ALA A 128 3.75 2.06 -15.40
C ALA A 128 3.05 3.09 -14.51
N GLY A 129 3.84 4.05 -14.01
CA GLY A 129 3.33 5.23 -13.33
C GLY A 129 2.70 4.96 -11.97
N LEU A 130 3.15 3.92 -11.25
CA LEU A 130 2.80 3.70 -9.84
C LEU A 130 3.28 4.89 -9.00
N HIS A 131 4.58 5.15 -8.99
CA HIS A 131 5.11 6.38 -8.45
C HIS A 131 5.08 7.46 -9.54
N ALA A 132 4.18 8.44 -9.42
CA ALA A 132 4.04 9.47 -10.44
C ALA A 132 5.30 10.35 -10.60
N SER A 133 6.16 10.43 -9.58
CA SER A 133 7.47 11.11 -9.66
C SER A 133 8.47 10.42 -10.59
N GLU A 134 8.20 9.16 -10.96
CA GLU A 134 9.02 8.34 -11.85
C GLU A 134 8.43 8.46 -13.25
N LYS A 135 8.96 9.42 -14.00
CA LYS A 135 8.27 10.00 -15.16
C LYS A 135 8.36 9.13 -16.41
N ALA A 136 9.47 8.40 -16.60
CA ALA A 136 9.73 7.65 -17.84
C ALA A 136 8.75 6.49 -18.09
N PRO A 137 8.40 5.64 -17.09
CA PRO A 137 7.50 4.51 -17.30
C PRO A 137 6.18 4.87 -17.98
N ALA A 138 5.50 5.93 -17.54
CA ALA A 138 4.22 6.33 -18.11
C ALA A 138 4.34 6.80 -19.57
N GLN A 139 5.47 7.40 -19.94
CA GLN A 139 5.75 7.78 -21.32
C GLN A 139 6.06 6.54 -22.17
N MET A 140 6.89 5.62 -21.64
CA MET A 140 7.26 4.37 -22.31
C MET A 140 6.04 3.50 -22.65
N ALA A 141 5.07 3.39 -21.74
CA ALA A 141 3.88 2.56 -21.94
C ALA A 141 3.12 2.92 -23.23
N SER A 142 3.12 4.19 -23.64
CA SER A 142 2.46 4.63 -24.89
C SER A 142 3.15 4.05 -26.13
N GLU A 143 4.48 4.04 -26.14
CA GLU A 143 5.29 3.51 -27.22
C GLU A 143 5.33 1.99 -27.23
N LEU A 144 5.34 1.33 -26.07
CA LEU A 144 5.20 -0.12 -25.96
C LEU A 144 3.87 -0.58 -26.61
N ALA A 145 2.76 0.07 -26.27
CA ALA A 145 1.47 -0.23 -26.87
C ALA A 145 1.50 -0.04 -28.40
N TYR A 146 2.03 1.09 -28.88
CA TYR A 146 2.16 1.36 -30.32
C TYR A 146 2.96 0.26 -31.03
N LYS A 147 4.12 -0.11 -30.48
CA LYS A 147 5.02 -1.09 -31.10
C LYS A 147 4.44 -2.50 -31.08
N LEU A 148 3.80 -2.91 -29.99
CA LEU A 148 3.10 -4.20 -29.92
C LEU A 148 1.98 -4.31 -30.97
N VAL A 149 1.30 -3.20 -31.26
CA VAL A 149 0.21 -3.16 -32.24
C VAL A 149 0.73 -3.13 -33.67
N THR A 150 1.80 -2.37 -33.96
CA THR A 150 2.19 -2.03 -35.34
C THR A 150 3.38 -2.78 -35.89
N LEU A 151 4.31 -3.26 -35.05
CA LEU A 151 5.52 -3.92 -35.56
C LEU A 151 5.19 -5.32 -36.09
N GLU A 152 5.66 -5.62 -37.30
CA GLU A 152 5.42 -6.90 -37.99
C GLU A 152 6.64 -7.83 -38.00
N THR A 153 7.60 -7.60 -37.09
CA THR A 153 8.77 -8.47 -36.91
C THR A 153 8.34 -9.85 -36.40
N PRO A 154 9.11 -10.92 -36.66
CA PRO A 154 8.80 -12.26 -36.16
C PRO A 154 8.63 -12.33 -34.64
N GLU A 155 9.46 -11.58 -33.90
CA GLU A 155 9.37 -11.46 -32.43
C GLU A 155 8.01 -10.91 -32.00
N VAL A 156 7.60 -9.76 -32.53
CA VAL A 156 6.36 -9.09 -32.07
C VAL A 156 5.11 -9.81 -32.55
N LYS A 157 5.12 -10.42 -33.75
CA LYS A 157 4.05 -11.31 -34.19
C LYS A 157 3.86 -12.47 -33.21
N LYS A 158 4.93 -13.18 -32.87
CA LYS A 158 4.88 -14.28 -31.92
C LYS A 158 4.40 -13.83 -30.53
N ILE A 159 4.83 -12.66 -30.06
CA ILE A 159 4.31 -12.06 -28.83
C ILE A 159 2.80 -11.88 -28.93
N ARG A 160 2.28 -11.24 -29.98
CA ARG A 160 0.82 -11.07 -30.17
C ARG A 160 0.08 -12.39 -30.23
N ASP A 161 0.64 -13.39 -30.89
CA ASP A 161 -0.03 -14.67 -31.12
C ASP A 161 -0.06 -15.54 -29.85
N GLU A 162 0.92 -15.42 -28.96
CA GLU A 162 1.06 -16.29 -27.78
C GLU A 162 0.80 -15.61 -26.43
N VAL A 163 0.74 -14.28 -26.39
CA VAL A 163 0.62 -13.49 -25.15
C VAL A 163 -0.60 -12.57 -25.23
N VAL A 164 -1.38 -12.55 -24.14
CA VAL A 164 -2.34 -11.47 -23.85
C VAL A 164 -1.64 -10.52 -22.87
N THR A 165 -1.22 -9.37 -23.37
CA THR A 165 -0.56 -8.34 -22.53
C THR A 165 -1.61 -7.48 -21.87
N LEU A 166 -1.61 -7.43 -20.54
CA LEU A 166 -2.42 -6.56 -19.70
C LEU A 166 -1.56 -5.33 -19.37
N LEU A 167 -1.66 -4.29 -20.19
CA LEU A 167 -0.89 -3.07 -20.02
C LEU A 167 -1.69 -2.04 -19.21
N MET A 168 -1.24 -1.75 -17.99
CA MET A 168 -1.74 -0.64 -17.18
C MET A 168 -0.84 0.59 -17.35
N PRO A 169 -1.22 1.56 -18.20
CA PRO A 169 -0.28 2.59 -18.63
C PRO A 169 0.03 3.64 -17.56
N VAL A 170 -0.90 3.89 -16.63
CA VAL A 170 -0.73 4.83 -15.53
C VAL A 170 -1.51 4.33 -14.32
N MET A 171 -0.79 3.92 -13.28
CA MET A 171 -1.40 3.42 -12.05
C MET A 171 -1.80 4.54 -11.07
N ASN A 172 -1.08 5.66 -11.07
CA ASN A 172 -1.42 6.86 -10.30
C ASN A 172 -1.69 8.06 -11.24
N PRO A 173 -2.86 8.11 -11.90
CA PRO A 173 -3.20 9.22 -12.81
C PRO A 173 -3.38 10.55 -12.08
N ASP A 174 -3.71 10.54 -10.79
CA ASP A 174 -3.83 11.77 -9.99
C ASP A 174 -2.47 12.45 -9.79
N GLY A 175 -1.45 11.66 -9.46
CA GLY A 175 -0.09 12.12 -9.27
C GLY A 175 0.61 12.56 -10.54
N LEU A 176 0.27 11.95 -11.68
CA LEU A 176 0.92 12.23 -12.96
C LEU A 176 0.81 13.71 -13.32
N ASP A 177 -0.39 14.28 -13.24
CA ASP A 177 -0.62 15.70 -13.54
C ASP A 177 0.10 16.60 -12.52
N ILE A 178 0.06 16.24 -11.23
CA ILE A 178 0.78 16.99 -10.18
C ILE A 178 2.27 17.14 -10.53
N VAL A 179 2.91 16.02 -10.91
CA VAL A 179 4.34 16.00 -11.23
C VAL A 179 4.64 16.68 -12.56
N ALA A 180 3.80 16.44 -13.58
CA ALA A 180 3.97 17.04 -14.90
C ALA A 180 3.80 18.57 -14.85
N ASP A 181 2.81 19.06 -14.13
CA ASP A 181 2.53 20.49 -14.00
C ASP A 181 3.58 21.18 -13.14
N TRP A 182 4.06 20.54 -12.07
CA TRP A 182 5.21 21.05 -11.30
C TRP A 182 6.44 21.20 -12.21
N TYR A 183 6.79 20.15 -12.96
CA TYR A 183 7.92 20.20 -13.88
C TYR A 183 7.79 21.34 -14.90
N ARG A 184 6.63 21.48 -15.55
CA ARG A 184 6.37 22.56 -16.51
C ARG A 184 6.48 23.94 -15.87
N ALA A 185 5.99 24.10 -14.63
CA ALA A 185 6.05 25.36 -13.90
C ALA A 185 7.48 25.73 -13.47
N GLN A 186 8.34 24.75 -13.25
CA GLN A 186 9.74 24.97 -12.84
C GLN A 186 10.74 24.92 -14.01
N LEU A 187 10.29 24.66 -15.24
CA LEU A 187 11.15 24.58 -16.42
C LEU A 187 11.90 25.91 -16.65
N GLY A 188 13.21 25.82 -16.85
CA GLY A 188 14.10 26.98 -16.97
C GLY A 188 14.50 27.64 -15.66
N THR A 189 14.02 27.12 -14.51
CA THR A 189 14.40 27.61 -13.17
C THR A 189 15.45 26.69 -12.52
N PRO A 190 16.13 27.13 -11.45
CA PRO A 190 17.00 26.25 -10.66
C PRO A 190 16.29 25.05 -10.01
N TYR A 191 14.96 25.00 -10.04
CA TYR A 191 14.14 23.97 -9.37
C TYR A 191 13.53 22.97 -10.36
N GLU A 192 13.89 23.05 -11.65
CA GLU A 192 13.32 22.23 -12.73
C GLU A 192 13.31 20.73 -12.43
N THR A 193 14.33 20.22 -11.73
CA THR A 193 14.45 18.78 -11.44
C THR A 193 13.96 18.37 -10.05
N THR A 194 13.35 19.27 -9.27
CA THR A 194 12.82 18.91 -7.95
C THR A 194 11.48 18.18 -8.09
N ASN A 195 11.10 17.45 -7.04
CA ASN A 195 9.74 16.98 -6.86
C ASN A 195 8.84 18.13 -6.34
N PRO A 196 7.51 18.03 -6.51
CA PRO A 196 6.57 18.97 -5.90
C PRO A 196 6.71 18.99 -4.36
N PRO A 197 6.45 20.13 -3.69
CA PRO A 197 6.52 20.26 -2.23
C PRO A 197 5.27 19.68 -1.53
N TRP A 198 4.61 18.70 -2.13
CA TRP A 198 3.50 17.95 -1.56
C TRP A 198 3.49 16.54 -2.15
N LEU A 199 2.74 15.64 -1.52
CA LEU A 199 2.62 14.26 -2.00
C LEU A 199 1.96 14.23 -3.39
N TYR A 200 2.52 13.42 -4.30
CA TYR A 200 1.91 13.13 -5.61
C TYR A 200 0.80 12.06 -5.52
N HIS A 201 0.31 11.77 -4.33
CA HIS A 201 -0.87 10.95 -4.10
C HIS A 201 -1.55 11.50 -2.85
N VAL A 202 -2.88 11.53 -2.81
CA VAL A 202 -3.67 12.20 -1.75
C VAL A 202 -3.24 11.75 -0.35
N TYR A 203 -2.98 10.45 -0.19
CA TYR A 203 -2.58 9.85 1.09
C TYR A 203 -1.15 9.30 1.10
N ALA A 204 -0.86 8.30 0.27
CA ALA A 204 0.37 7.50 0.44
C ALA A 204 1.67 8.14 -0.09
N GLY A 205 1.62 9.10 -1.01
CA GLY A 205 2.81 9.51 -1.77
C GLY A 205 3.53 8.31 -2.39
N HIS A 206 4.79 8.09 -2.02
CA HIS A 206 5.61 6.95 -2.47
C HIS A 206 5.26 5.63 -1.76
N ASP A 207 4.55 5.67 -0.63
CA ASP A 207 4.06 4.46 0.04
C ASP A 207 2.89 3.79 -0.72
N ASN A 208 2.49 4.28 -1.90
CA ASN A 208 1.50 3.57 -2.72
C ASN A 208 2.05 2.22 -3.26
N ASN A 209 3.38 2.02 -3.23
CA ASN A 209 4.01 0.71 -3.39
C ASN A 209 4.25 0.00 -2.04
N ARG A 210 3.41 0.26 -1.03
CA ARG A 210 3.45 -0.38 0.30
C ARG A 210 2.08 -0.88 0.81
N ASP A 211 1.03 -0.75 0.00
CA ASP A 211 -0.37 -1.05 0.38
C ASP A 211 -0.87 -2.43 -0.09
N TRP A 212 -0.04 -3.20 -0.80
CA TRP A 212 -0.52 -4.27 -1.69
C TRP A 212 -1.12 -5.50 -1.01
N PHE A 213 -0.89 -5.67 0.29
CA PHE A 213 -1.61 -6.66 1.09
C PHE A 213 -2.79 -6.06 1.86
N MET A 214 -2.73 -4.79 2.28
CA MET A 214 -3.78 -4.14 3.07
C MET A 214 -4.95 -3.67 2.23
N ASN A 215 -4.72 -3.30 0.97
CA ASN A 215 -5.77 -2.81 0.08
C ASN A 215 -6.51 -1.58 0.65
N ASN A 216 -5.80 -0.61 1.22
CA ASN A 216 -6.40 0.63 1.71
C ASN A 216 -6.75 1.60 0.58
N LEU A 217 -5.98 1.59 -0.50
CA LEU A 217 -6.10 2.50 -1.63
C LEU A 217 -7.03 1.92 -2.72
N PRO A 218 -7.90 2.74 -3.33
CA PRO A 218 -8.79 2.27 -4.40
C PRO A 218 -8.03 1.77 -5.64
N GLU A 219 -6.87 2.34 -5.95
CA GLU A 219 -5.98 1.91 -7.03
C GLU A 219 -5.48 0.48 -6.80
N THR A 220 -4.97 0.21 -5.59
CA THR A 220 -4.51 -1.13 -5.18
C THR A 220 -5.64 -2.15 -5.25
N ARG A 221 -6.84 -1.81 -4.76
CA ARG A 221 -8.03 -2.69 -4.86
C ARG A 221 -8.40 -3.03 -6.30
N ALA A 222 -8.39 -2.03 -7.18
CA ALA A 222 -8.72 -2.22 -8.58
C ALA A 222 -7.74 -3.17 -9.27
N VAL A 223 -6.43 -3.01 -9.01
CA VAL A 223 -5.40 -3.88 -9.58
C VAL A 223 -5.45 -5.29 -8.98
N ASN A 224 -5.55 -5.43 -7.65
CA ASN A 224 -5.63 -6.74 -7.00
C ASN A 224 -6.86 -7.54 -7.46
N ARG A 225 -7.99 -6.88 -7.74
CA ARG A 225 -9.15 -7.54 -8.38
C ARG A 225 -8.79 -8.12 -9.75
N VAL A 226 -8.05 -7.39 -10.58
CA VAL A 226 -7.57 -7.90 -11.88
C VAL A 226 -6.62 -9.09 -11.68
N LEU A 227 -5.62 -8.94 -10.80
CA LEU A 227 -4.55 -9.93 -10.61
C LEU A 227 -5.03 -11.23 -9.95
N TYR A 228 -5.94 -11.16 -8.96
CA TYR A 228 -6.25 -12.28 -8.06
C TYR A 228 -7.70 -12.77 -8.14
N HIS A 229 -8.56 -12.10 -8.92
CA HIS A 229 -9.95 -12.52 -9.12
C HIS A 229 -10.34 -12.69 -10.58
N GLN A 230 -9.65 -12.02 -11.51
CA GLN A 230 -10.07 -12.00 -12.91
C GLN A 230 -9.08 -12.72 -13.83
N TRP A 231 -7.80 -12.34 -13.84
CA TRP A 231 -6.88 -12.70 -14.92
C TRP A 231 -5.71 -13.60 -14.53
N TYR A 232 -5.28 -13.57 -13.27
CA TYR A 232 -4.24 -14.46 -12.74
C TYR A 232 -2.97 -14.53 -13.61
N PRO A 233 -2.32 -13.39 -13.90
CA PRO A 233 -1.17 -13.36 -14.82
C PRO A 233 -0.03 -14.26 -14.35
N GLN A 234 0.64 -14.92 -15.28
CA GLN A 234 1.82 -15.72 -14.94
C GLN A 234 3.03 -14.82 -14.65
N ILE A 235 3.09 -13.63 -15.25
CA ILE A 235 4.16 -12.64 -15.05
C ILE A 235 3.53 -11.28 -14.78
N VAL A 236 4.03 -10.59 -13.75
CA VAL A 236 3.64 -9.24 -13.33
C VAL A 236 4.90 -8.37 -13.35
N TYR A 237 4.98 -7.39 -14.24
CA TYR A 237 6.16 -6.54 -14.40
C TYR A 237 5.86 -5.05 -14.16
N ASN A 238 6.47 -4.52 -13.10
CA ASN A 238 6.28 -3.17 -12.61
C ASN A 238 7.55 -2.31 -12.80
N HIS A 239 7.39 -1.14 -13.41
CA HIS A 239 8.50 -0.27 -13.80
C HIS A 239 8.70 0.90 -12.84
N HIS A 240 9.96 1.17 -12.48
CA HIS A 240 10.33 2.19 -11.52
C HIS A 240 11.53 3.07 -11.92
N GLN A 241 11.74 4.15 -11.17
CA GLN A 241 12.94 5.01 -11.19
C GLN A 241 13.33 5.51 -9.78
N SER A 242 14.59 5.74 -9.44
CA SER A 242 15.78 5.69 -10.31
C SER A 242 16.72 4.57 -9.91
N ALA A 243 17.39 3.99 -10.91
CA ALA A 243 18.53 3.10 -10.70
C ALA A 243 19.59 3.74 -9.78
N PRO A 244 20.44 2.93 -9.10
CA PRO A 244 21.60 3.44 -8.36
C PRO A 244 22.44 4.42 -9.18
N SER A 245 23.04 5.40 -8.51
CA SER A 245 23.92 6.38 -9.20
C SER A 245 25.01 5.67 -10.00
N TRP A 246 25.32 6.16 -11.20
CA TRP A 246 26.28 5.58 -12.15
C TRP A 246 25.88 4.23 -12.78
N THR A 247 24.64 3.80 -12.62
CA THR A 247 24.05 2.71 -13.41
C THR A 247 22.95 3.25 -14.32
N ARG A 248 22.47 2.42 -15.25
CA ARG A 248 21.41 2.78 -16.20
C ARG A 248 20.11 2.06 -15.91
N ILE A 249 20.17 0.84 -15.39
CA ILE A 249 19.00 0.09 -14.94
C ILE A 249 19.40 -0.93 -13.88
N PHE A 250 18.61 -1.05 -12.82
CA PHE A 250 18.62 -2.19 -11.92
C PHE A 250 17.52 -3.19 -12.33
N LEU A 251 17.86 -4.48 -12.30
CA LEU A 251 16.96 -5.59 -12.60
C LEU A 251 17.32 -6.85 -11.80
N PRO A 252 16.38 -7.80 -11.58
CA PRO A 252 16.71 -9.08 -10.96
C PRO A 252 17.77 -9.87 -11.76
N PRO A 253 18.53 -10.80 -11.16
CA PRO A 253 18.34 -11.42 -9.83
C PRO A 253 18.38 -10.46 -8.64
N PHE A 254 17.45 -10.65 -7.70
CA PHE A 254 17.36 -9.87 -6.46
C PHE A 254 18.38 -10.36 -5.40
N ALA A 255 18.68 -9.50 -4.43
CA ALA A 255 19.49 -9.84 -3.28
C ALA A 255 18.78 -10.82 -2.34
N SER A 256 19.55 -11.45 -1.45
CA SER A 256 19.01 -12.22 -0.32
C SER A 256 18.53 -11.29 0.81
N PRO A 257 17.63 -11.75 1.72
CA PRO A 257 17.07 -13.10 1.83
C PRO A 257 15.81 -13.35 0.99
N LEU A 258 15.41 -14.62 0.93
CA LEU A 258 14.17 -15.11 0.35
C LEU A 258 13.19 -15.46 1.49
N ASN A 259 11.92 -15.07 1.35
CA ASN A 259 10.87 -15.55 2.23
C ASN A 259 10.62 -17.06 1.99
N PRO A 260 10.69 -17.92 3.03
CA PRO A 260 10.57 -19.37 2.86
C PRO A 260 9.20 -19.85 2.37
N ASN A 261 8.16 -19.01 2.48
CA ASN A 261 6.83 -19.33 1.98
C ASN A 261 6.73 -19.19 0.45
N ILE A 262 7.67 -18.51 -0.21
CA ILE A 262 7.67 -18.35 -1.66
C ILE A 262 8.10 -19.66 -2.32
N HIS A 263 7.29 -20.14 -3.26
CA HIS A 263 7.61 -21.36 -4.00
C HIS A 263 8.94 -21.20 -4.77
N PRO A 264 9.90 -22.15 -4.69
CA PRO A 264 11.22 -22.01 -5.33
C PRO A 264 11.18 -21.77 -6.85
N GLY A 265 10.15 -22.28 -7.51
CA GLY A 265 9.87 -22.02 -8.94
C GLY A 265 9.66 -20.54 -9.28
N ILE A 266 9.17 -19.73 -8.34
CA ILE A 266 9.07 -18.27 -8.51
C ILE A 266 10.44 -17.63 -8.53
N THR A 267 11.27 -17.92 -7.52
CA THR A 267 12.62 -17.35 -7.40
C THR A 267 13.49 -17.67 -8.61
N THR A 268 13.46 -18.92 -9.09
CA THR A 268 14.25 -19.31 -10.28
C THR A 268 13.70 -18.69 -11.57
N ALA A 269 12.38 -18.53 -11.69
CA ALA A 269 11.78 -17.85 -12.85
C ALA A 269 12.05 -16.34 -12.86
N VAL A 270 12.06 -15.67 -11.70
CA VAL A 270 12.50 -14.27 -11.55
C VAL A 270 13.95 -14.12 -12.04
N ASN A 271 14.84 -15.01 -11.62
CA ASN A 271 16.24 -14.98 -12.03
C ASN A 271 16.41 -15.24 -13.54
N LEU A 272 15.62 -16.16 -14.10
CA LEU A 272 15.61 -16.44 -15.55
C LEU A 272 15.20 -15.20 -16.35
N LEU A 273 14.08 -14.55 -16.00
CA LEU A 273 13.59 -13.37 -16.70
C LEU A 273 14.54 -12.18 -16.54
N GLY A 274 15.09 -11.97 -15.34
CA GLY A 274 16.11 -10.95 -15.09
C GLY A 274 17.38 -11.16 -15.93
N SER A 275 17.87 -12.40 -16.00
CA SER A 275 19.01 -12.75 -16.86
C SER A 275 18.71 -12.55 -18.34
N ALA A 276 17.49 -12.84 -18.79
CA ALA A 276 17.07 -12.59 -20.17
C ALA A 276 17.06 -11.09 -20.51
N MET A 277 16.58 -10.23 -19.60
CA MET A 277 16.67 -8.78 -19.74
C MET A 277 18.12 -8.31 -19.84
N ALA A 278 18.98 -8.74 -18.91
CA ALA A 278 20.39 -8.36 -18.86
C ALA A 278 21.12 -8.75 -20.15
N ASN A 279 20.92 -9.98 -20.63
CA ASN A 279 21.51 -10.47 -21.86
C ASN A 279 21.06 -9.65 -23.07
N ARG A 280 19.75 -9.33 -23.17
CA ARG A 280 19.23 -8.50 -24.26
C ARG A 280 19.90 -7.13 -24.31
N LEU A 281 20.00 -6.45 -23.16
CA LEU A 281 20.63 -5.13 -23.07
C LEU A 281 22.13 -5.19 -23.40
N ALA A 282 22.84 -6.21 -22.92
CA ALA A 282 24.25 -6.40 -23.22
C ALA A 282 24.50 -6.60 -24.73
N LEU A 283 23.72 -7.47 -25.39
CA LEU A 283 23.82 -7.72 -26.84
C LEU A 283 23.42 -6.49 -27.67
N LYS A 284 22.54 -5.64 -27.15
CA LYS A 284 22.19 -4.33 -27.74
C LYS A 284 23.21 -3.23 -27.41
N LYS A 285 24.30 -3.54 -26.72
CA LYS A 285 25.34 -2.59 -26.29
C LYS A 285 24.78 -1.45 -25.43
N MET A 286 23.86 -1.78 -24.53
CA MET A 286 23.26 -0.87 -23.56
C MET A 286 23.93 -1.07 -22.18
N PRO A 287 24.97 -0.30 -21.81
CA PRO A 287 25.75 -0.51 -20.59
C PRO A 287 24.99 -0.13 -19.31
N GLY A 288 25.58 -0.42 -18.15
CA GLY A 288 25.12 0.04 -16.85
C GLY A 288 23.98 -0.78 -16.24
N VAL A 289 23.81 -2.03 -16.67
CA VAL A 289 22.85 -2.98 -16.07
C VAL A 289 23.43 -3.53 -14.77
N ILE A 290 22.69 -3.43 -13.67
CA ILE A 290 23.08 -3.93 -12.34
C ILE A 290 22.03 -4.88 -11.74
N SER A 291 22.48 -5.92 -11.02
CA SER A 291 21.64 -6.86 -10.25
C SER A 291 22.21 -7.10 -8.85
N GLN A 292 21.52 -7.88 -8.01
CA GLN A 292 21.95 -8.24 -6.64
C GLN A 292 22.18 -7.04 -5.69
N PHE A 293 21.62 -5.88 -6.03
CA PHE A 293 21.78 -4.64 -5.28
C PHE A 293 20.50 -4.34 -4.49
N THR A 294 20.61 -4.26 -3.16
CA THR A 294 19.60 -3.70 -2.22
C THR A 294 18.27 -4.47 -2.09
N TYR A 295 17.53 -4.73 -3.17
CA TYR A 295 16.18 -5.29 -3.12
C TYR A 295 16.18 -6.81 -2.91
N ASP A 296 15.43 -7.32 -1.94
CA ASP A 296 15.32 -8.75 -1.62
C ASP A 296 13.95 -9.37 -2.01
N MET A 297 13.70 -10.63 -1.65
CA MET A 297 12.41 -11.30 -1.84
C MET A 297 11.79 -11.70 -0.49
N TRP A 298 11.98 -10.88 0.55
CA TRP A 298 11.49 -11.16 1.90
C TRP A 298 10.09 -10.61 2.15
N TRP A 299 9.92 -9.31 1.90
CA TRP A 299 8.75 -8.56 2.37
C TRP A 299 7.53 -8.70 1.45
N ASN A 300 6.36 -8.99 2.02
CA ASN A 300 5.08 -9.14 1.32
C ASN A 300 4.25 -7.85 1.36
N GLY A 301 4.62 -6.83 0.58
CA GLY A 301 3.77 -5.63 0.51
C GLY A 301 4.00 -4.62 -0.60
N GLY A 302 4.91 -4.90 -1.52
CA GLY A 302 5.03 -4.17 -2.78
C GLY A 302 4.22 -4.82 -3.91
N MET A 303 3.93 -4.04 -4.95
CA MET A 303 3.24 -4.46 -6.16
C MET A 303 3.88 -5.71 -6.77
N ARG A 304 5.21 -5.76 -6.83
CA ARG A 304 5.94 -6.92 -7.33
C ARG A 304 5.94 -8.13 -6.39
N SER A 305 5.84 -7.92 -5.08
CA SER A 305 6.14 -8.98 -4.10
C SER A 305 4.92 -9.80 -3.71
N VAL A 306 3.74 -9.19 -3.67
CA VAL A 306 2.48 -9.92 -3.40
C VAL A 306 2.20 -11.02 -4.46
N PRO A 307 2.45 -10.80 -5.76
CA PRO A 307 2.34 -11.85 -6.79
C PRO A 307 3.09 -13.15 -6.48
N TYR A 308 4.23 -13.10 -5.75
CA TYR A 308 5.00 -14.30 -5.41
C TYR A 308 4.19 -15.32 -4.62
N PHE A 309 3.30 -14.84 -3.76
CA PHE A 309 2.45 -15.66 -2.90
C PHE A 309 1.17 -16.15 -3.60
N HIS A 310 0.97 -15.74 -4.85
CA HIS A 310 -0.13 -16.12 -5.73
C HIS A 310 0.32 -17.03 -6.88
N ASN A 311 1.52 -17.60 -6.77
CA ASN A 311 2.15 -18.44 -7.80
C ASN A 311 2.46 -17.64 -9.10
N GLN A 312 2.63 -16.32 -8.99
CA GLN A 312 2.89 -15.41 -10.11
C GLN A 312 4.32 -14.84 -10.02
N ILE A 313 4.94 -14.62 -11.18
CA ILE A 313 6.30 -14.08 -11.26
C ILE A 313 6.25 -12.56 -11.22
N GLY A 314 6.59 -11.96 -10.07
CA GLY A 314 6.68 -10.51 -9.90
C GLY A 314 8.07 -9.93 -10.21
N LEU A 315 8.12 -8.92 -11.07
CA LEU A 315 9.35 -8.25 -11.52
C LEU A 315 9.29 -6.76 -11.21
N LEU A 316 10.46 -6.20 -10.89
CA LEU A 316 10.66 -4.76 -10.80
C LEU A 316 12.01 -4.40 -11.40
N THR A 317 12.03 -3.26 -12.08
CA THR A 317 13.26 -2.62 -12.54
C THR A 317 13.26 -1.15 -12.19
N GLU A 318 14.43 -0.62 -11.80
CA GLU A 318 14.64 0.81 -11.58
C GLU A 318 15.49 1.35 -12.73
N VAL A 319 14.95 2.21 -13.59
CA VAL A 319 15.72 2.82 -14.68
C VAL A 319 16.28 4.19 -14.26
N ALA A 320 17.49 4.53 -14.68
CA ALA A 320 18.11 5.80 -14.36
C ALA A 320 17.35 6.99 -15.01
N HIS A 321 17.79 8.21 -14.67
CA HIS A 321 17.33 9.47 -15.26
C HIS A 321 15.87 9.87 -14.92
N PRO A 322 15.61 10.39 -13.71
CA PRO A 322 14.25 10.65 -13.19
C PRO A 322 13.62 12.00 -13.61
N SER A 323 14.19 12.70 -14.59
CA SER A 323 13.69 14.00 -15.07
C SER A 323 13.63 14.03 -16.60
N PRO A 324 12.75 14.82 -17.24
CA PRO A 324 12.84 15.10 -18.67
C PRO A 324 14.04 15.98 -19.05
N THR A 325 14.72 16.58 -18.06
CA THR A 325 15.92 17.41 -18.22
C THR A 325 17.18 16.56 -18.42
N PRO A 326 17.92 16.73 -19.53
CA PRO A 326 19.22 16.10 -19.74
C PRO A 326 20.21 16.37 -18.61
N LYS A 327 21.08 15.41 -18.34
CA LYS A 327 22.14 15.55 -17.33
C LYS A 327 23.45 14.98 -17.81
N THR A 328 24.50 15.77 -17.69
CA THR A 328 25.88 15.35 -18.00
C THR A 328 26.54 14.71 -16.78
N TYR A 329 27.13 13.54 -16.99
CA TYR A 329 27.94 12.83 -16.01
C TYR A 329 29.40 12.81 -16.51
N PRO A 330 30.31 13.64 -15.96
CA PRO A 330 31.70 13.72 -16.42
C PRO A 330 32.42 12.38 -16.22
N LYS A 331 33.05 11.83 -17.26
CA LYS A 331 33.65 10.49 -17.19
C LYS A 331 34.66 10.33 -16.04
N ASP A 332 35.42 11.38 -15.76
CA ASP A 332 36.43 11.41 -14.68
C ASP A 332 35.82 11.46 -13.27
N SER A 333 34.49 11.56 -13.16
CA SER A 333 33.74 11.50 -11.91
C SER A 333 33.16 10.11 -11.61
N LEU A 334 33.45 9.10 -12.45
CA LEU A 334 33.01 7.72 -12.21
C LEU A 334 33.64 7.20 -10.90
N PRO A 335 32.85 6.87 -9.85
CA PRO A 335 33.38 6.35 -8.61
C PRO A 335 33.98 4.95 -8.82
N SER A 336 34.87 4.52 -7.92
CA SER A 336 35.44 3.17 -7.95
C SER A 336 34.42 2.07 -7.61
N VAL A 337 33.35 2.42 -6.87
CA VAL A 337 32.26 1.52 -6.47
C VAL A 337 30.88 2.18 -6.63
N ILE A 338 29.87 1.35 -6.91
CA ILE A 338 28.45 1.71 -6.87
C ILE A 338 27.93 1.51 -5.45
N GLY A 339 27.16 2.49 -4.95
CA GLY A 339 26.43 2.39 -3.68
C GLY A 339 27.28 2.67 -2.43
N SER A 340 26.60 2.89 -1.31
CA SER A 340 27.21 3.12 0.00
C SER A 340 27.06 1.95 0.96
N SER A 341 25.93 1.23 0.91
CA SER A 341 25.59 0.14 1.83
C SER A 341 25.87 -1.25 1.23
N VAL A 342 25.74 -1.38 -0.09
CA VAL A 342 26.18 -2.52 -0.88
C VAL A 342 27.15 -1.94 -1.90
N THR A 343 28.38 -2.44 -1.94
CA THR A 343 29.44 -1.89 -2.80
C THR A 343 29.78 -2.87 -3.91
N MET A 344 29.66 -2.43 -5.16
CA MET A 344 30.05 -3.21 -6.34
C MET A 344 31.05 -2.41 -7.18
N PRO A 345 32.14 -3.00 -7.70
CA PRO A 345 33.15 -2.27 -8.43
C PRO A 345 32.63 -1.80 -9.81
N THR A 346 33.03 -0.60 -10.24
CA THR A 346 32.62 0.02 -11.53
C THR A 346 33.55 -0.31 -12.71
N ASN A 347 34.56 -1.14 -12.46
CA ASN A 347 35.58 -1.53 -13.43
C ASN A 347 35.11 -2.65 -14.40
N GLY A 348 33.94 -3.27 -14.15
CA GLY A 348 33.39 -4.34 -14.98
C GLY A 348 33.85 -5.74 -14.58
N THR A 349 34.49 -5.91 -13.41
CA THR A 349 34.89 -7.22 -12.90
C THR A 349 33.80 -7.92 -12.10
N ASP A 350 32.67 -7.26 -11.85
CA ASP A 350 31.52 -7.87 -11.17
C ASP A 350 30.60 -8.57 -12.18
N VAL A 351 30.24 -9.82 -11.89
CA VAL A 351 29.38 -10.65 -12.75
C VAL A 351 28.00 -10.02 -12.96
N PHE A 352 27.50 -9.28 -11.97
CA PHE A 352 26.20 -8.61 -12.02
C PHE A 352 26.31 -7.13 -12.41
N TYR A 353 27.50 -6.68 -12.86
CA TYR A 353 27.72 -5.37 -13.51
C TYR A 353 28.82 -5.46 -14.60
N PRO A 354 28.69 -6.37 -15.59
CA PRO A 354 29.81 -6.73 -16.48
C PRO A 354 30.09 -5.69 -17.57
N TYR A 355 29.15 -4.79 -17.87
CA TYR A 355 29.32 -3.74 -18.87
C TYR A 355 29.03 -2.35 -18.27
N PRO A 356 30.00 -1.72 -17.56
CA PRO A 356 29.80 -0.45 -16.89
C PRO A 356 29.48 0.71 -17.81
N TRP A 357 28.57 1.60 -17.38
CA TRP A 357 28.37 2.88 -18.04
C TRP A 357 29.46 3.87 -17.66
N LYS A 358 30.10 4.49 -18.65
CA LYS A 358 31.30 5.34 -18.45
C LYS A 358 31.00 6.83 -18.31
N GLY A 359 29.74 7.20 -18.08
CA GLY A 359 29.29 8.60 -18.09
C GLY A 359 29.12 9.15 -19.50
N GLY A 360 28.74 10.43 -19.58
CA GLY A 360 28.28 11.10 -20.78
C GLY A 360 26.98 11.87 -20.52
N VAL A 361 26.36 12.37 -21.58
CA VAL A 361 25.02 12.97 -21.48
C VAL A 361 24.00 11.84 -21.34
N SER A 362 23.20 11.91 -20.28
CA SER A 362 22.03 11.05 -20.10
C SER A 362 20.80 11.85 -20.49
N HIS A 363 19.97 11.27 -21.35
CA HIS A 363 18.72 11.85 -21.84
C HIS A 363 17.51 11.12 -21.27
N PHE A 364 16.35 11.76 -21.30
CA PHE A 364 15.10 11.15 -20.88
C PHE A 364 14.69 9.98 -21.79
N ARG A 365 15.04 10.10 -23.08
CA ARG A 365 14.84 9.06 -24.08
C ARG A 365 15.53 7.75 -23.69
N ASP A 366 16.72 7.83 -23.12
CA ASP A 366 17.44 6.62 -22.70
C ASP A 366 16.63 5.82 -21.67
N ALA A 367 15.96 6.49 -20.72
CA ALA A 367 15.15 5.80 -19.71
C ALA A 367 13.97 5.06 -20.35
N VAL A 368 13.34 5.67 -21.35
CA VAL A 368 12.28 5.05 -22.16
C VAL A 368 12.82 3.85 -22.95
N ASP A 369 14.00 3.97 -23.57
CA ASP A 369 14.61 2.88 -24.36
C ASP A 369 14.97 1.67 -23.50
N TYR A 370 15.62 1.87 -22.35
CA TYR A 370 15.98 0.76 -21.46
C TYR A 370 14.73 0.00 -20.97
N THR A 371 13.70 0.72 -20.55
CA THR A 371 12.45 0.11 -20.04
C THR A 371 11.63 -0.56 -21.13
N LEU A 372 11.66 -0.02 -22.35
CA LEU A 372 11.04 -0.66 -23.51
C LEU A 372 11.73 -1.99 -23.85
N GLU A 373 13.07 -2.02 -23.84
CA GLU A 373 13.82 -3.23 -24.16
C GLU A 373 13.66 -4.33 -23.11
N THR A 374 13.62 -3.98 -21.82
CA THR A 374 13.33 -4.97 -20.77
C THR A 374 11.89 -5.48 -20.84
N SER A 375 10.92 -4.63 -21.20
CA SER A 375 9.53 -5.05 -21.48
C SER A 375 9.47 -6.07 -22.62
N PHE A 376 10.15 -5.80 -23.74
CA PHE A 376 10.21 -6.77 -24.84
C PHE A 376 10.92 -8.06 -24.45
N ALA A 377 11.97 -8.02 -23.63
CA ALA A 377 12.62 -9.24 -23.13
C ALA A 377 11.64 -10.14 -22.37
N VAL A 378 10.81 -9.57 -21.49
CA VAL A 378 9.80 -10.31 -20.73
C VAL A 378 8.73 -10.89 -21.64
N LEU A 379 8.16 -10.07 -22.53
CA LEU A 379 7.11 -10.50 -23.45
C LEU A 379 7.62 -11.57 -24.42
N GLN A 380 8.86 -11.43 -24.90
CA GLN A 380 9.51 -12.42 -25.73
C GLN A 380 9.62 -13.76 -24.98
N MET A 381 10.15 -13.76 -23.75
CA MET A 381 10.26 -14.97 -22.94
C MET A 381 8.89 -15.62 -22.69
N ALA A 382 7.87 -14.82 -22.36
CA ALA A 382 6.50 -15.28 -22.20
C ALA A 382 5.96 -15.96 -23.46
N SER A 383 6.23 -15.39 -24.64
CA SER A 383 5.80 -15.98 -25.93
C SER A 383 6.54 -17.28 -26.27
N LEU A 384 7.80 -17.41 -25.85
CA LEU A 384 8.62 -18.59 -26.11
C LEU A 384 8.32 -19.75 -25.16
N GLN A 385 7.91 -19.45 -23.91
CA GLN A 385 7.69 -20.44 -22.86
C GLN A 385 6.24 -20.43 -22.31
N ARG A 386 5.29 -19.94 -23.10
CA ARG A 386 3.87 -19.81 -22.75
C ARG A 386 3.29 -21.02 -22.03
N GLU A 387 3.43 -22.20 -22.62
CA GLU A 387 2.88 -23.45 -22.06
C GLU A 387 3.51 -23.76 -20.70
N GLN A 388 4.83 -23.55 -20.59
CA GLN A 388 5.57 -23.80 -19.36
C GLN A 388 5.13 -22.86 -18.23
N TYR A 389 4.92 -21.56 -18.52
CA TYR A 389 4.44 -20.60 -17.52
C TYR A 389 3.01 -20.92 -17.05
N LEU A 390 2.11 -21.25 -17.99
CA LEU A 390 0.73 -21.66 -17.69
C LEU A 390 0.67 -22.95 -16.87
N TYR A 391 1.51 -23.93 -17.20
CA TYR A 391 1.55 -25.17 -16.44
C TYR A 391 2.25 -25.00 -15.08
N ASN A 392 3.24 -24.11 -14.97
CA ASN A 392 3.93 -23.83 -13.71
C ASN A 392 3.02 -23.23 -12.65
N ILE A 393 2.17 -22.27 -13.01
CA ILE A 393 1.24 -21.67 -12.04
C ILE A 393 0.28 -22.72 -11.47
N TYR A 394 -0.17 -23.68 -12.30
CA TYR A 394 -0.92 -24.84 -11.84
C TYR A 394 -0.12 -25.75 -10.91
N ARG A 395 1.12 -26.10 -11.27
CA ARG A 395 1.97 -26.95 -10.44
C ARG A 395 2.19 -26.35 -9.05
N MET A 396 2.55 -25.07 -8.98
CA MET A 396 2.76 -24.39 -7.71
C MET A 396 1.48 -24.30 -6.88
N GLY A 397 0.33 -24.03 -7.50
CA GLY A 397 -0.96 -24.05 -6.82
C GLY A 397 -1.36 -25.44 -6.30
N ARG A 398 -1.10 -26.49 -7.08
CA ARG A 398 -1.31 -27.88 -6.66
C ARG A 398 -0.39 -28.23 -5.49
N ASP A 399 0.90 -27.93 -5.57
CA ASP A 399 1.87 -28.21 -4.52
C ASP A 399 1.48 -27.51 -3.20
N ALA A 400 0.91 -26.30 -3.29
CA ALA A 400 0.34 -25.57 -2.15
C ALA A 400 -0.89 -26.28 -1.55
N ILE A 401 -1.82 -26.79 -2.37
CA ILE A 401 -3.01 -27.56 -1.93
C ILE A 401 -2.61 -28.92 -1.34
N GLU A 402 -1.60 -29.56 -1.93
CA GLU A 402 -1.12 -30.89 -1.56
C GLU A 402 -0.13 -30.86 -0.40
N THR A 403 0.27 -29.69 0.08
CA THR A 403 1.15 -29.55 1.24
C THR A 403 0.60 -30.36 2.42
N ARG A 404 1.43 -31.24 2.98
CA ARG A 404 1.12 -32.10 4.13
C ARG A 404 1.98 -31.68 5.32
N ASP A 405 1.59 -30.62 5.98
CA ASP A 405 2.14 -30.20 7.27
C ASP A 405 1.07 -30.23 8.36
N SER A 406 1.38 -29.69 9.54
CA SER A 406 0.46 -29.64 10.67
C SER A 406 -0.60 -28.54 10.58
N LEU A 407 -0.83 -27.91 9.43
CA LEU A 407 -1.81 -26.83 9.27
C LEU A 407 -2.99 -27.27 8.39
N PHE A 408 -4.13 -27.50 9.03
CA PHE A 408 -5.40 -27.80 8.37
C PHE A 408 -6.14 -26.52 7.96
N ALA A 409 -6.31 -25.58 8.90
CA ALA A 409 -7.02 -24.33 8.67
C ALA A 409 -6.59 -23.24 9.67
N TYR A 410 -6.91 -21.99 9.34
CA TYR A 410 -7.03 -20.92 10.32
C TYR A 410 -8.51 -20.68 10.64
N VAL A 411 -8.84 -20.44 11.90
CA VAL A 411 -10.19 -20.10 12.33
C VAL A 411 -10.18 -18.71 12.95
N ILE A 412 -11.07 -17.83 12.50
CA ILE A 412 -11.36 -16.54 13.14
C ILE A 412 -12.67 -16.74 13.91
N PRO A 413 -12.63 -16.89 15.25
CA PRO A 413 -13.84 -17.06 16.05
C PRO A 413 -14.82 -15.91 15.84
N ALA A 414 -16.13 -16.20 15.86
CA ALA A 414 -17.17 -15.18 15.71
C ALA A 414 -17.19 -14.15 16.85
N SER A 415 -16.68 -14.52 18.03
CA SER A 415 -16.53 -13.64 19.19
C SER A 415 -15.13 -13.05 19.22
N GLN A 416 -15.03 -11.75 19.02
CA GLN A 416 -13.77 -11.01 18.98
C GLN A 416 -13.82 -9.81 19.92
N TRP A 417 -12.65 -9.29 20.29
CA TRP A 417 -12.57 -8.02 21.02
C TRP A 417 -13.17 -6.88 20.18
N ASP A 418 -12.85 -6.87 18.89
CA ASP A 418 -13.39 -5.98 17.87
C ASP A 418 -13.90 -6.82 16.68
N ASN A 419 -15.20 -7.09 16.66
CA ASN A 419 -15.83 -7.86 15.58
C ASN A 419 -15.71 -7.13 14.22
N GLY A 420 -15.67 -5.80 14.22
CA GLY A 420 -15.50 -5.02 12.99
C GLY A 420 -14.14 -5.27 12.36
N GLU A 421 -13.08 -5.30 13.16
CA GLU A 421 -11.74 -5.59 12.65
C GLU A 421 -11.55 -7.04 12.20
N ALA A 422 -12.26 -7.99 12.80
CA ALA A 422 -12.29 -9.37 12.30
C ALA A 422 -12.94 -9.46 10.91
N ILE A 423 -14.02 -8.72 10.65
CA ILE A 423 -14.61 -8.60 9.32
C ILE A 423 -13.66 -7.90 8.35
N ASN A 424 -12.97 -6.84 8.78
CA ASN A 424 -11.97 -6.16 7.97
C ASN A 424 -10.82 -7.10 7.60
N LEU A 425 -10.33 -7.94 8.53
CA LEU A 425 -9.30 -8.93 8.25
C LEU A 425 -9.77 -9.92 7.18
N VAL A 426 -11.00 -10.44 7.29
CA VAL A 426 -11.59 -11.30 6.26
C VAL A 426 -11.64 -10.57 4.91
N ASN A 427 -12.06 -9.30 4.89
CA ASN A 427 -12.13 -8.52 3.66
C ASN A 427 -10.74 -8.26 3.04
N ILE A 428 -9.71 -8.01 3.85
CA ILE A 428 -8.32 -7.87 3.41
C ILE A 428 -7.85 -9.16 2.73
N LEU A 429 -8.11 -10.32 3.34
CA LEU A 429 -7.78 -11.63 2.76
C LEU A 429 -8.57 -11.89 1.47
N ARG A 430 -9.88 -11.60 1.46
CA ARG A 430 -10.74 -11.75 0.27
C ARG A 430 -10.28 -10.88 -0.89
N MET A 431 -9.89 -9.62 -0.65
CA MET A 431 -9.35 -8.73 -1.68
C MET A 431 -8.01 -9.23 -2.25
N GLY A 432 -7.25 -10.00 -1.47
CA GLY A 432 -6.06 -10.73 -1.92
C GLY A 432 -6.36 -12.14 -2.44
N GLY A 433 -7.58 -12.43 -2.93
CA GLY A 433 -7.88 -13.70 -3.61
C GLY A 433 -8.02 -14.94 -2.72
N VAL A 434 -7.86 -14.82 -1.39
CA VAL A 434 -7.96 -15.94 -0.43
C VAL A 434 -9.37 -16.48 -0.36
N GLU A 435 -9.54 -17.80 -0.39
CA GLU A 435 -10.82 -18.46 -0.19
C GLU A 435 -11.14 -18.53 1.30
N VAL A 436 -12.31 -18.02 1.70
CA VAL A 436 -12.75 -17.92 3.09
C VAL A 436 -14.19 -18.42 3.19
N GLN A 437 -14.44 -19.26 4.18
CA GLN A 437 -15.72 -19.85 4.47
C GLN A 437 -16.26 -19.32 5.80
N GLN A 438 -17.58 -19.36 5.99
CA GLN A 438 -18.23 -19.03 7.26
C GLN A 438 -19.04 -20.23 7.77
N ALA A 439 -18.78 -20.66 8.99
CA ALA A 439 -19.48 -21.78 9.62
C ALA A 439 -20.95 -21.43 9.90
N LEU A 440 -21.86 -22.31 9.50
CA LEU A 440 -23.32 -22.17 9.68
C LEU A 440 -23.80 -22.74 11.02
N SER A 441 -23.00 -23.59 11.65
CA SER A 441 -23.26 -24.20 12.96
C SER A 441 -22.01 -24.13 13.83
N GLY A 442 -22.17 -24.34 15.15
CA GLY A 442 -21.02 -24.57 16.02
C GLY A 442 -20.28 -25.86 15.63
N PHE A 443 -18.97 -25.89 15.84
CA PHE A 443 -18.14 -27.06 15.54
C PHE A 443 -16.95 -27.17 16.50
N LYS A 444 -16.28 -28.32 16.48
CA LYS A 444 -15.09 -28.58 17.29
C LYS A 444 -13.92 -28.89 16.37
N ALA A 445 -12.75 -28.31 16.65
CA ALA A 445 -11.49 -28.70 16.02
C ALA A 445 -10.47 -29.03 17.10
N GLY A 446 -10.09 -30.31 17.18
CA GLY A 446 -9.36 -30.84 18.32
C GLY A 446 -10.16 -30.67 19.62
N GLU A 447 -9.59 -29.96 20.59
CA GLU A 447 -10.25 -29.67 21.87
C GLU A 447 -11.04 -28.35 21.88
N THR A 448 -10.82 -27.48 20.89
CA THR A 448 -11.42 -26.13 20.87
C THR A 448 -12.78 -26.15 20.18
N SER A 449 -13.78 -25.52 20.81
CA SER A 449 -15.12 -25.33 20.25
C SER A 449 -15.28 -23.93 19.67
N TYR A 450 -15.84 -23.83 18.47
CA TYR A 450 -16.08 -22.58 17.76
C TYR A 450 -17.58 -22.37 17.55
N PRO A 451 -18.11 -21.15 17.77
CA PRO A 451 -19.52 -20.85 17.53
C PRO A 451 -19.84 -20.75 16.03
N ALA A 452 -21.13 -20.87 15.71
CA ALA A 452 -21.64 -20.51 14.39
C ALA A 452 -21.26 -19.06 14.05
N GLY A 453 -21.02 -18.78 12.76
CA GLY A 453 -20.55 -17.49 12.27
C GLY A 453 -19.03 -17.32 12.25
N SER A 454 -18.26 -18.25 12.84
CA SER A 454 -16.79 -18.22 12.78
C SER A 454 -16.32 -18.39 11.33
N PHE A 455 -15.26 -17.67 10.94
CA PHE A 455 -14.66 -17.82 9.62
C PHE A 455 -13.62 -18.92 9.62
N VAL A 456 -13.62 -19.73 8.56
CA VAL A 456 -12.70 -20.84 8.33
C VAL A 456 -11.92 -20.55 7.06
N ILE A 457 -10.60 -20.56 7.18
CA ILE A 457 -9.67 -20.37 6.07
C ILE A 457 -8.93 -21.68 5.91
N CYS A 458 -9.45 -22.56 5.06
CA CYS A 458 -8.84 -23.85 4.79
C CYS A 458 -7.47 -23.64 4.17
N ALA A 459 -6.46 -24.32 4.70
CA ALA A 459 -5.09 -24.10 4.27
C ALA A 459 -4.75 -24.86 2.97
N ALA A 460 -5.60 -25.80 2.55
CA ALA A 460 -5.54 -26.51 1.27
C ALA A 460 -6.15 -25.66 0.14
N GLN A 461 -5.48 -24.57 -0.24
CA GLN A 461 -5.87 -23.69 -1.35
C GLN A 461 -4.63 -23.20 -2.12
N ALA A 462 -4.80 -22.84 -3.39
CA ALA A 462 -3.67 -22.49 -4.26
C ALA A 462 -2.84 -21.30 -3.75
N PHE A 463 -3.47 -20.36 -3.04
CA PHE A 463 -2.81 -19.19 -2.45
C PHE A 463 -2.45 -19.39 -0.97
N ARG A 464 -2.27 -20.65 -0.53
CA ARG A 464 -1.78 -20.98 0.81
C ARG A 464 -0.56 -20.16 1.23
N PRO A 465 0.49 -19.94 0.39
CA PRO A 465 1.62 -19.10 0.76
C PRO A 465 1.24 -17.71 1.26
N TYR A 466 0.25 -17.08 0.62
CA TYR A 466 -0.22 -15.74 0.99
C TYR A 466 -0.94 -15.76 2.34
N VAL A 467 -1.76 -16.77 2.59
CA VAL A 467 -2.46 -16.97 3.87
C VAL A 467 -1.47 -17.17 5.01
N VAL A 468 -0.53 -18.12 4.85
CA VAL A 468 0.47 -18.43 5.88
C VAL A 468 1.32 -17.20 6.19
N ASP A 469 1.78 -16.50 5.15
CA ASP A 469 2.63 -15.33 5.33
C ASP A 469 1.93 -14.18 6.07
N LEU A 470 0.64 -13.94 5.82
CA LEU A 470 -0.09 -12.86 6.48
C LEU A 470 -0.60 -13.20 7.88
N LEU A 471 -0.89 -14.48 8.16
CA LEU A 471 -1.49 -14.92 9.43
C LEU A 471 -0.46 -15.42 10.45
N GLU A 472 0.73 -15.81 10.01
CA GLU A 472 1.79 -16.29 10.91
C GLU A 472 2.82 -15.21 11.23
N ARG A 473 3.63 -15.51 12.25
CA ARG A 473 4.73 -14.68 12.72
C ARG A 473 5.87 -14.69 11.70
N GLN A 474 6.37 -13.51 11.32
CA GLN A 474 7.61 -13.40 10.56
C GLN A 474 8.81 -13.64 11.47
N LEU A 475 9.75 -14.44 10.97
CA LEU A 475 11.05 -14.73 11.58
C LEU A 475 12.15 -14.35 10.58
N TYR A 476 12.54 -13.07 10.56
CA TYR A 476 13.57 -12.62 9.63
C TYR A 476 14.94 -13.18 10.03
N PRO A 477 15.71 -13.75 9.08
CA PRO A 477 16.98 -14.40 9.39
C PRO A 477 18.02 -13.39 9.89
N ASP A 478 18.70 -13.69 11.01
CA ASP A 478 19.83 -12.87 11.47
C ASP A 478 21.04 -13.08 10.55
N ARG A 479 21.15 -12.22 9.53
CA ARG A 479 22.22 -12.28 8.55
C ARG A 479 23.38 -11.39 8.99
N ARG A 480 24.60 -11.89 8.88
CA ARG A 480 25.83 -11.18 9.23
C ARG A 480 26.84 -11.31 8.09
N LEU A 481 27.73 -10.33 7.96
CA LEU A 481 28.76 -10.33 6.90
C LEU A 481 29.68 -11.56 7.00
N TYR A 482 29.97 -11.99 8.21
CA TYR A 482 30.64 -13.24 8.58
C TYR A 482 30.12 -13.67 9.96
N LYS A 483 30.47 -14.89 10.42
CA LYS A 483 30.09 -15.35 11.77
C LYS A 483 30.56 -14.35 12.83
N ASP A 484 29.65 -13.88 13.67
CA ASP A 484 29.88 -12.84 14.70
C ASP A 484 30.21 -11.43 14.15
N GLY A 485 30.14 -11.23 12.83
CA GLY A 485 30.32 -9.93 12.18
C GLY A 485 29.11 -8.99 12.30
N PRO A 486 29.20 -7.79 11.71
CA PRO A 486 28.10 -6.83 11.71
C PRO A 486 26.87 -7.41 10.98
N PRO A 487 25.65 -7.09 11.45
CA PRO A 487 24.43 -7.55 10.81
C PRO A 487 24.24 -6.91 9.43
N LEU A 488 23.85 -7.73 8.46
CA LEU A 488 23.34 -7.31 7.17
C LEU A 488 21.92 -6.81 7.37
N ARG A 489 21.78 -5.49 7.36
CA ARG A 489 20.53 -4.80 7.65
C ARG A 489 19.45 -5.19 6.64
N PRO A 490 18.22 -5.52 7.10
CA PRO A 490 17.06 -5.66 6.23
C PRO A 490 16.87 -4.45 5.32
N TYR A 491 16.44 -4.73 4.09
CA TYR A 491 16.12 -3.71 3.09
C TYR A 491 14.81 -2.96 3.42
N ASP A 492 13.76 -3.70 3.77
CA ASP A 492 12.41 -3.17 4.08
C ASP A 492 11.89 -3.75 5.41
N LEU A 493 10.57 -3.69 5.64
CA LEU A 493 9.94 -4.22 6.86
C LEU A 493 10.23 -5.71 7.06
N THR A 494 10.36 -6.10 8.33
CA THR A 494 10.63 -7.48 8.71
C THR A 494 9.44 -8.18 9.37
N GLY A 495 8.44 -7.45 9.90
CA GLY A 495 7.21 -8.02 10.48
C GLY A 495 5.93 -7.31 10.04
N TRP A 496 4.90 -8.09 9.67
CA TRP A 496 3.61 -7.60 9.13
C TRP A 496 2.41 -8.52 9.44
N THR A 497 2.54 -9.44 10.40
CA THR A 497 1.48 -10.37 10.83
C THR A 497 0.14 -9.66 11.10
N LEU A 498 -0.85 -9.86 10.22
CA LEU A 498 -2.12 -9.14 10.25
C LEU A 498 -2.92 -9.32 11.54
N PRO A 499 -3.08 -10.54 12.11
CA PRO A 499 -3.77 -10.73 13.38
C PRO A 499 -3.24 -9.82 14.50
N LEU A 500 -1.92 -9.65 14.56
CA LEU A 500 -1.26 -8.81 15.56
C LEU A 500 -1.45 -7.32 15.29
N GLN A 501 -1.32 -6.90 14.04
CA GLN A 501 -1.52 -5.50 13.65
C GLN A 501 -2.97 -5.05 13.85
N MET A 502 -3.93 -5.97 13.67
CA MET A 502 -5.36 -5.68 13.75
C MET A 502 -5.99 -5.99 15.11
N GLY A 503 -5.29 -6.68 16.01
CA GLY A 503 -5.80 -7.07 17.32
C GLY A 503 -6.89 -8.14 17.24
N VAL A 504 -6.86 -8.96 16.18
CA VAL A 504 -7.83 -10.01 15.88
C VAL A 504 -7.28 -11.36 16.29
N LYS A 505 -8.06 -12.14 17.03
CA LYS A 505 -7.70 -13.51 17.38
C LYS A 505 -7.89 -14.42 16.17
N VAL A 506 -6.83 -15.11 15.78
CA VAL A 506 -6.84 -16.15 14.74
C VAL A 506 -6.19 -17.41 15.31
N ASP A 507 -6.93 -18.51 15.29
CA ASP A 507 -6.46 -19.80 15.80
C ASP A 507 -5.88 -20.62 14.64
N ARG A 508 -4.63 -21.06 14.77
CA ARG A 508 -3.99 -22.01 13.85
C ARG A 508 -4.43 -23.42 14.22
N VAL A 509 -5.16 -24.10 13.34
CA VAL A 509 -5.77 -25.41 13.63
C VAL A 509 -5.05 -26.51 12.87
N ALA A 510 -4.52 -27.48 13.63
CA ALA A 510 -3.85 -28.66 13.08
C ALA A 510 -4.80 -29.87 12.88
N SER A 511 -5.77 -30.03 13.77
CA SER A 511 -6.72 -31.14 13.70
C SER A 511 -7.72 -30.94 12.56
N GLU A 512 -7.96 -32.00 11.80
CA GLU A 512 -9.05 -32.02 10.81
C GLU A 512 -10.41 -31.89 11.48
N PHE A 513 -11.34 -31.21 10.80
CA PHE A 513 -12.73 -31.10 11.22
C PHE A 513 -13.64 -30.98 10.00
N SER A 514 -14.94 -31.22 10.22
CA SER A 514 -15.99 -30.99 9.22
C SER A 514 -17.10 -30.15 9.84
N VAL A 515 -17.56 -29.15 9.09
CA VAL A 515 -18.63 -28.24 9.50
C VAL A 515 -19.38 -27.74 8.27
N ASN A 516 -20.69 -27.53 8.41
CA ASN A 516 -21.48 -26.89 7.37
C ASN A 516 -21.02 -25.43 7.22
N VAL A 517 -20.63 -25.05 6.02
CA VAL A 517 -20.11 -23.73 5.69
C VAL A 517 -20.85 -23.10 4.53
N LYS A 518 -20.75 -21.78 4.42
CA LYS A 518 -21.00 -21.04 3.18
C LYS A 518 -19.73 -20.31 2.76
N GLU A 519 -19.51 -20.17 1.45
CA GLU A 519 -18.43 -19.31 0.94
C GLU A 519 -18.72 -17.84 1.28
N VAL A 520 -17.68 -17.12 1.67
CA VAL A 520 -17.74 -15.66 1.74
C VAL A 520 -17.67 -15.12 0.31
N GLY A 521 -18.58 -14.21 -0.04
CA GLY A 521 -18.64 -13.58 -1.36
C GLY A 521 -17.43 -12.67 -1.67
N GLU A 522 -17.63 -11.60 -2.44
CA GLU A 522 -16.55 -10.65 -2.71
C GLU A 522 -16.00 -10.02 -1.41
N MET A 523 -16.90 -9.68 -0.49
CA MET A 523 -16.57 -9.20 0.85
C MET A 523 -17.49 -9.86 1.89
N ALA A 524 -16.96 -10.06 3.10
CA ALA A 524 -17.75 -10.32 4.29
C ALA A 524 -18.54 -9.07 4.70
N VAL A 525 -19.81 -9.31 5.03
CA VAL A 525 -20.72 -8.30 5.58
C VAL A 525 -20.90 -8.61 7.06
N PRO A 526 -20.78 -7.62 7.96
CA PRO A 526 -21.06 -7.86 9.37
C PRO A 526 -22.52 -8.28 9.56
N ALA A 527 -22.78 -9.20 10.50
CA ALA A 527 -24.14 -9.44 10.93
C ALA A 527 -24.74 -8.14 11.49
N PRO A 528 -26.01 -7.79 11.21
CA PRO A 528 -26.62 -6.58 11.74
C PRO A 528 -26.52 -6.53 13.26
N GLY A 529 -26.05 -5.40 13.79
CA GLY A 529 -26.04 -5.16 15.21
C GLY A 529 -27.46 -5.10 15.80
N LYS A 530 -27.57 -5.38 17.09
CA LYS A 530 -28.81 -5.35 17.84
C LYS A 530 -29.22 -3.92 18.16
N THR A 531 -30.51 -3.61 17.97
CA THR A 531 -31.12 -2.33 18.33
C THR A 531 -32.52 -2.56 18.90
N VAL A 532 -32.83 -1.95 20.04
CA VAL A 532 -34.13 -2.11 20.72
C VAL A 532 -34.82 -0.75 20.86
N GLN A 533 -36.10 -0.65 20.52
CA GLN A 533 -36.84 0.62 20.65
C GLN A 533 -37.21 0.90 22.11
N GLY A 534 -37.44 2.17 22.45
CA GLY A 534 -38.08 2.55 23.72
C GLY A 534 -37.12 2.89 24.88
N ALA A 535 -35.84 3.12 24.60
CA ALA A 535 -34.89 3.53 25.64
C ALA A 535 -35.24 4.92 26.19
N LYS A 536 -35.41 5.02 27.51
CA LYS A 536 -35.81 6.28 28.19
C LYS A 536 -34.66 7.28 28.31
N PHE A 537 -33.45 6.82 28.63
CA PHE A 537 -32.30 7.70 28.83
C PHE A 537 -31.46 7.83 27.56
N GLY A 538 -31.10 6.71 26.93
CA GLY A 538 -30.28 6.70 25.72
C GLY A 538 -29.88 5.30 25.28
N TYR A 539 -28.84 5.23 24.46
CA TYR A 539 -28.34 4.00 23.86
C TYR A 539 -26.85 3.87 24.10
N LEU A 540 -26.44 2.76 24.70
CA LEU A 540 -25.06 2.40 24.97
C LEU A 540 -24.39 1.83 23.73
N LEU A 541 -23.18 2.30 23.46
CA LEU A 541 -22.31 1.81 22.41
C LEU A 541 -20.92 1.48 22.99
N SER A 542 -20.43 0.28 22.70
CA SER A 542 -19.17 -0.24 23.23
C SER A 542 -17.95 0.58 22.76
N PRO A 543 -16.98 0.87 23.64
CA PRO A 543 -15.75 1.56 23.25
C PRO A 543 -14.72 0.65 22.56
N LYS A 544 -14.95 -0.66 22.52
CA LYS A 544 -13.95 -1.64 22.03
C LYS A 544 -13.72 -1.54 20.52
N GLY A 545 -14.78 -1.25 19.76
CA GLY A 545 -14.74 -1.21 18.30
C GLY A 545 -14.10 0.06 17.76
N ASN A 546 -13.20 -0.04 16.78
CA ASN A 546 -12.75 1.14 16.02
C ASN A 546 -13.94 1.80 15.32
N GLY A 547 -14.86 1.01 14.76
CA GLY A 547 -16.07 1.48 14.07
C GLY A 547 -16.98 2.36 14.93
N THR A 548 -16.90 2.24 16.26
CA THR A 548 -17.62 3.12 17.21
C THR A 548 -17.27 4.58 16.96
N PHE A 549 -15.99 4.92 16.77
CA PHE A 549 -15.55 6.30 16.60
C PHE A 549 -16.10 6.92 15.30
N LYS A 550 -16.22 6.12 14.23
CA LYS A 550 -16.85 6.54 12.99
C LYS A 550 -18.31 6.91 13.20
N VAL A 551 -19.07 6.04 13.87
CA VAL A 551 -20.49 6.27 14.18
C VAL A 551 -20.67 7.49 15.07
N ILE A 552 -19.85 7.64 16.13
CA ILE A 552 -19.91 8.80 17.01
C ILE A 552 -19.62 10.09 16.25
N ASN A 553 -18.59 10.12 15.41
CA ASN A 553 -18.27 11.31 14.61
C ASN A 553 -19.39 11.65 13.61
N GLU A 554 -20.01 10.66 12.96
CA GLU A 554 -21.18 10.87 12.10
C GLU A 554 -22.37 11.44 12.89
N PHE A 555 -22.66 10.89 14.07
CA PHE A 555 -23.76 11.34 14.93
C PHE A 555 -23.56 12.76 15.45
N LEU A 556 -22.34 13.11 15.86
CA LEU A 556 -21.99 14.47 16.28
C LEU A 556 -22.16 15.48 15.15
N LYS A 557 -21.80 15.12 13.90
CA LYS A 557 -22.07 15.95 12.71
C LYS A 557 -23.56 16.16 12.46
N GLU A 558 -24.39 15.18 12.80
CA GLU A 558 -25.86 15.25 12.73
C GLU A 558 -26.51 15.96 13.94
N GLY A 559 -25.72 16.51 14.87
CA GLY A 559 -26.21 17.16 16.09
C GLY A 559 -26.87 16.19 17.09
N ILE A 560 -26.54 14.90 17.01
CA ILE A 560 -26.98 13.90 18.00
C ILE A 560 -26.07 14.01 19.22
N ARG A 561 -26.69 14.19 20.39
CA ARG A 561 -25.97 14.33 21.66
C ARG A 561 -25.39 12.99 22.11
N VAL A 562 -24.08 12.97 22.35
CA VAL A 562 -23.32 11.80 22.81
C VAL A 562 -22.60 12.15 24.11
N GLU A 563 -22.69 11.26 25.09
CA GLU A 563 -21.96 11.32 26.36
C GLU A 563 -21.01 10.11 26.46
N ARG A 564 -19.97 10.21 27.29
CA ARG A 564 -19.02 9.13 27.56
C ARG A 564 -18.88 8.90 29.06
N ALA A 565 -19.02 7.65 29.49
CA ALA A 565 -18.96 7.29 30.91
C ALA A 565 -17.51 7.28 31.42
N ALA A 566 -17.25 8.01 32.51
CA ALA A 566 -15.90 8.15 33.09
C ALA A 566 -15.42 6.91 33.87
N ALA A 567 -16.34 6.03 34.25
CA ALA A 567 -16.07 4.79 34.97
C ALA A 567 -17.03 3.69 34.49
N GLY A 568 -16.72 2.43 34.83
CA GLY A 568 -17.63 1.32 34.59
C GLY A 568 -18.88 1.42 35.47
N PHE A 569 -20.00 0.90 34.99
CA PHE A 569 -21.29 0.92 35.70
C PHE A 569 -22.16 -0.28 35.31
N SER A 570 -23.25 -0.48 36.05
CA SER A 570 -24.21 -1.56 35.80
C SER A 570 -25.62 -1.02 35.58
N GLU A 571 -26.40 -1.70 34.74
CA GLU A 571 -27.87 -1.57 34.67
C GLU A 571 -28.48 -2.97 34.61
N GLY A 572 -29.27 -3.34 35.63
CA GLY A 572 -29.68 -4.73 35.83
C GLY A 572 -28.47 -5.64 36.06
N ASP A 573 -28.44 -6.78 35.37
CA ASP A 573 -27.35 -7.78 35.46
C ASP A 573 -26.18 -7.52 34.49
N HIS A 574 -26.25 -6.45 33.69
CA HIS A 574 -25.22 -6.14 32.70
C HIS A 574 -24.21 -5.12 33.25
N GLN A 575 -22.92 -5.38 33.00
CA GLN A 575 -21.83 -4.46 33.30
C GLN A 575 -21.30 -3.81 32.02
N TYR A 576 -21.06 -2.50 32.10
CA TYR A 576 -20.52 -1.70 31.01
C TYR A 576 -19.16 -1.11 31.41
N PRO A 577 -18.13 -1.19 30.55
CA PRO A 577 -16.80 -0.71 30.87
C PRO A 577 -16.74 0.83 30.90
N ALA A 578 -15.70 1.36 31.56
CA ALA A 578 -15.35 2.77 31.44
C ALA A 578 -15.12 3.16 29.97
N GLY A 579 -15.45 4.40 29.65
CA GLY A 579 -15.37 4.94 28.30
C GLY A 579 -16.50 4.53 27.37
N SER A 580 -17.51 3.80 27.86
CA SER A 580 -18.72 3.50 27.07
C SER A 580 -19.42 4.77 26.60
N PHE A 581 -19.83 4.79 25.34
CA PHE A 581 -20.55 5.92 24.74
C PHE A 581 -22.04 5.77 24.97
N ILE A 582 -22.72 6.89 25.19
CA ILE A 582 -24.15 6.98 25.45
C ILE A 582 -24.75 7.99 24.48
N ILE A 583 -25.55 7.50 23.55
CA ILE A 583 -26.28 8.32 22.58
C ILE A 583 -27.62 8.69 23.20
N ARG A 584 -27.88 9.98 23.40
CA ARG A 584 -29.11 10.45 24.06
C ARG A 584 -30.34 10.08 23.24
N SER A 585 -31.38 9.61 23.92
CA SER A 585 -32.67 9.34 23.28
C SER A 585 -33.30 10.65 22.77
N LYS A 586 -33.82 10.63 21.53
CA LYS A 586 -34.63 11.70 20.93
C LYS A 586 -35.63 11.11 19.94
N ALA A 587 -36.67 11.86 19.58
CA ALA A 587 -37.63 11.43 18.56
C ALA A 587 -36.91 11.07 17.24
N GLY A 588 -37.27 9.94 16.64
CA GLY A 588 -36.70 9.46 15.37
C GLY A 588 -35.28 8.87 15.43
N ILE A 589 -34.63 8.80 16.60
CA ILE A 589 -33.25 8.27 16.69
C ILE A 589 -33.15 6.78 16.32
N TYR A 590 -34.21 6.01 16.58
CA TYR A 590 -34.21 4.56 16.40
C TYR A 590 -33.86 4.13 14.96
N ASP A 591 -34.44 4.78 13.95
CA ASP A 591 -34.19 4.42 12.55
C ASP A 591 -32.73 4.67 12.16
N ARG A 592 -32.14 5.77 12.66
CA ARG A 592 -30.73 6.09 12.44
C ARG A 592 -29.80 5.09 13.12
N LEU A 593 -30.13 4.65 14.33
CA LEU A 593 -29.39 3.60 15.06
C LEU A 593 -29.49 2.26 14.32
N LYS A 594 -30.69 1.90 13.84
CA LYS A 594 -30.91 0.67 13.05
C LYS A 594 -30.08 0.67 11.77
N GLN A 595 -30.04 1.79 11.04
CA GLN A 595 -29.19 1.94 9.85
C GLN A 595 -27.70 1.79 10.19
N ALA A 596 -27.24 2.42 11.29
CA ALA A 596 -25.86 2.29 11.74
C ALA A 596 -25.53 0.84 12.14
N ALA A 597 -26.42 0.16 12.84
CA ALA A 597 -26.26 -1.22 13.29
C ALA A 597 -26.18 -2.20 12.13
N VAL A 598 -27.02 -2.03 11.10
CA VAL A 598 -26.97 -2.84 9.87
C VAL A 598 -25.65 -2.62 9.11
N LYS A 599 -25.21 -1.36 9.00
CA LYS A 599 -23.99 -1.01 8.25
C LYS A 599 -22.71 -1.47 8.95
N THR A 600 -22.66 -1.41 10.27
CA THR A 600 -21.42 -1.57 11.05
C THR A 600 -21.35 -2.85 11.87
N GLY A 601 -22.49 -3.52 12.10
CA GLY A 601 -22.59 -4.64 13.04
C GLY A 601 -22.50 -4.25 14.51
N LEU A 602 -22.54 -2.95 14.83
CA LEU A 602 -22.46 -2.47 16.21
C LEU A 602 -23.82 -2.58 16.93
N ASP A 603 -23.78 -3.08 18.16
CA ASP A 603 -24.93 -3.16 19.04
C ASP A 603 -25.19 -1.80 19.72
N PHE A 604 -26.46 -1.36 19.71
CA PHE A 604 -26.93 -0.21 20.47
C PHE A 604 -27.87 -0.69 21.57
N ILE A 605 -27.36 -0.72 22.79
CA ILE A 605 -28.02 -1.31 23.94
C ILE A 605 -28.91 -0.24 24.60
N PRO A 606 -30.23 -0.47 24.79
CA PRO A 606 -31.10 0.51 25.41
C PRO A 606 -30.69 0.75 26.87
N LEU A 607 -30.64 2.02 27.27
CA LEU A 607 -30.34 2.48 28.63
C LEU A 607 -31.56 3.27 29.13
N ASN A 608 -32.16 2.81 30.22
CA ASN A 608 -33.40 3.41 30.75
C ASN A 608 -33.13 4.39 31.89
N LEU A 609 -32.10 4.15 32.68
CA LEU A 609 -31.69 5.00 33.79
C LEU A 609 -30.40 5.76 33.48
N LYS A 610 -30.25 6.93 34.11
CA LYS A 610 -28.97 7.65 34.09
C LYS A 610 -27.93 6.83 34.87
N PRO A 611 -26.75 6.53 34.31
CA PRO A 611 -25.66 5.92 35.06
C PRO A 611 -25.26 6.75 36.27
N SER A 612 -24.91 6.07 37.37
CA SER A 612 -24.44 6.71 38.62
C SER A 612 -23.02 7.26 38.54
N VAL A 613 -22.34 7.07 37.40
CA VAL A 613 -20.98 7.54 37.13
C VAL A 613 -20.97 8.90 36.42
N GLY A 614 -19.83 9.58 36.46
CA GLY A 614 -19.64 10.82 35.70
C GLY A 614 -19.83 10.60 34.20
N LEU A 615 -20.60 11.48 33.55
CA LEU A 615 -20.82 11.49 32.11
C LEU A 615 -20.22 12.76 31.52
N LYS A 616 -19.31 12.60 30.57
CA LYS A 616 -18.70 13.71 29.81
C LYS A 616 -19.41 13.83 28.47
N GLU A 617 -19.99 14.98 28.18
CA GLU A 617 -20.51 15.26 26.83
C GLU A 617 -19.37 15.34 25.82
N ILE A 618 -19.54 14.66 24.68
CA ILE A 618 -18.58 14.67 23.59
C ILE A 618 -19.07 15.68 22.55
N ASN A 619 -18.23 16.66 22.24
CA ASN A 619 -18.50 17.66 21.22
C ASN A 619 -17.80 17.27 19.90
N PRO A 620 -18.28 17.75 18.73
CA PRO A 620 -17.56 17.60 17.48
C PRO A 620 -16.13 18.13 17.58
N VAL A 621 -15.14 17.24 17.40
CA VAL A 621 -13.72 17.59 17.50
C VAL A 621 -13.24 18.12 16.15
N ARG A 622 -12.82 19.38 16.12
CA ARG A 622 -12.09 19.97 14.99
C ARG A 622 -10.60 19.76 15.18
N VAL A 623 -9.98 19.02 14.26
CA VAL A 623 -8.58 18.60 14.32
C VAL A 623 -7.82 19.26 13.18
N ALA A 624 -6.70 19.89 13.49
CA ALA A 624 -5.75 20.30 12.47
C ALA A 624 -4.63 19.27 12.33
N ILE A 625 -4.23 18.96 11.10
CA ILE A 625 -3.01 18.21 10.82
C ILE A 625 -1.97 19.19 10.27
N TYR A 626 -0.80 19.23 10.90
CA TYR A 626 0.33 19.99 10.39
C TYR A 626 0.86 19.33 9.12
N LYS A 627 0.98 20.12 8.06
CA LYS A 627 1.49 19.72 6.76
C LYS A 627 2.63 20.63 6.34
N SER A 628 3.85 20.21 6.63
CA SER A 628 5.05 20.90 6.14
C SER A 628 5.04 20.98 4.61
N TRP A 629 5.73 21.97 4.04
CA TRP A 629 6.07 21.93 2.62
C TRP A 629 7.03 20.79 2.26
N VAL A 630 7.73 20.20 3.24
CA VAL A 630 8.39 18.92 3.04
C VAL A 630 7.32 17.83 2.96
N ALA A 631 7.13 17.27 1.76
CA ALA A 631 6.13 16.24 1.51
C ALA A 631 6.27 15.06 2.50
N ASN A 632 5.20 14.76 3.24
CA ASN A 632 5.23 13.83 4.37
C ASN A 632 4.18 12.71 4.20
N MET A 633 4.61 11.46 4.05
CA MET A 633 3.71 10.32 3.87
C MET A 633 2.94 9.97 5.14
N ASP A 634 3.53 10.17 6.33
CA ASP A 634 2.83 9.92 7.60
C ASP A 634 1.67 10.91 7.80
N GLU A 635 1.80 12.15 7.33
CA GLU A 635 0.69 13.12 7.26
C GLU A 635 -0.47 12.56 6.43
N GLY A 636 -0.17 12.06 5.24
CA GLY A 636 -1.20 11.54 4.34
C GLY A 636 -1.85 10.26 4.85
N TRP A 637 -1.12 9.35 5.52
CA TRP A 637 -1.73 8.18 6.18
C TRP A 637 -2.53 8.54 7.44
N THR A 638 -2.08 9.53 8.21
CA THR A 638 -2.85 10.10 9.33
C THR A 638 -4.17 10.68 8.84
N ARG A 639 -4.12 11.44 7.73
CA ARG A 639 -5.32 11.98 7.07
C ARG A 639 -6.24 10.88 6.58
N TRP A 640 -5.72 9.88 5.86
CA TRP A 640 -6.50 8.73 5.39
C TRP A 640 -7.25 8.07 6.54
N LEU A 641 -6.58 7.82 7.67
CA LEU A 641 -7.21 7.24 8.83
C LEU A 641 -8.35 8.13 9.33
N LEU A 642 -8.06 9.39 9.63
CA LEU A 642 -9.04 10.28 10.27
C LEU A 642 -10.24 10.61 9.38
N GLU A 643 -10.05 10.69 8.06
CA GLU A 643 -11.16 10.84 7.09
C GLU A 643 -12.04 9.57 7.05
N ASN A 644 -11.44 8.37 7.04
CA ASN A 644 -12.20 7.12 7.05
C ASN A 644 -13.04 6.91 8.31
N TYR A 645 -12.66 7.54 9.43
CA TYR A 645 -13.40 7.57 10.69
C TYR A 645 -14.16 8.88 10.92
N SER A 646 -14.41 9.66 9.86
CA SER A 646 -15.31 10.81 9.85
C SER A 646 -14.90 11.97 10.77
N PHE A 647 -13.62 12.13 11.12
CA PHE A 647 -13.17 13.32 11.86
C PHE A 647 -13.31 14.61 11.03
N ASN A 648 -13.42 15.75 11.70
CA ASN A 648 -13.44 17.07 11.04
C ASN A 648 -12.02 17.62 10.96
N LEU A 649 -11.42 17.53 9.77
CA LEU A 649 -10.02 17.85 9.54
C LEU A 649 -9.82 19.22 8.90
N ASP A 650 -8.74 19.87 9.31
CA ASP A 650 -8.18 21.04 8.65
C ASP A 650 -6.67 20.82 8.43
N THR A 651 -6.08 21.61 7.55
CA THR A 651 -4.65 21.56 7.25
C THR A 651 -3.97 22.85 7.71
N LEU A 652 -2.86 22.72 8.43
CA LEU A 652 -2.02 23.85 8.78
C LEU A 652 -0.66 23.69 8.12
N HIS A 653 -0.37 24.56 7.15
CA HIS A 653 0.99 24.70 6.62
C HIS A 653 1.88 25.53 7.56
N ASP A 654 3.17 25.64 7.25
CA ASP A 654 4.16 26.30 8.08
C ASP A 654 3.76 27.71 8.53
N GLN A 655 3.25 28.53 7.61
CA GLN A 655 2.80 29.90 7.88
C GLN A 655 1.44 29.98 8.58
N ASP A 656 0.61 28.95 8.44
CA ASP A 656 -0.70 28.91 9.09
C ASP A 656 -0.56 28.78 10.61
N LEU A 657 0.40 27.97 11.07
CA LEU A 657 0.72 27.83 12.49
C LEU A 657 1.14 29.15 13.13
N ILE A 658 1.72 30.06 12.34
CA ILE A 658 2.18 31.37 12.82
C ILE A 658 1.05 32.41 12.76
N LYS A 659 0.26 32.40 11.68
CA LYS A 659 -0.64 33.50 11.33
C LYS A 659 -2.10 33.27 11.70
N LYS A 660 -2.58 32.01 11.73
CA LYS A 660 -3.98 31.70 12.03
C LYS A 660 -4.21 31.66 13.54
N ASP A 661 -5.46 31.88 13.95
CA ASP A 661 -5.87 31.62 15.32
C ASP A 661 -6.04 30.11 15.54
N LEU A 662 -5.17 29.56 16.37
CA LEU A 662 -5.16 28.14 16.71
C LEU A 662 -6.25 27.76 17.74
N SER A 663 -6.89 28.73 18.38
CA SER A 663 -7.89 28.48 19.44
C SER A 663 -9.15 27.75 18.95
N GLY A 664 -9.41 27.79 17.63
CA GLY A 664 -10.52 27.09 17.00
C GLY A 664 -10.29 25.59 16.77
N TYR A 665 -9.12 25.04 17.14
CA TYR A 665 -8.83 23.61 17.05
C TYR A 665 -8.86 22.97 18.44
N HIS A 666 -9.46 21.79 18.54
CA HIS A 666 -9.45 21.00 19.76
C HIS A 666 -8.13 20.23 19.90
N ALA A 667 -7.57 19.80 18.76
CA ALA A 667 -6.29 19.13 18.68
C ALA A 667 -5.52 19.55 17.43
N ILE A 668 -4.20 19.64 17.57
CA ILE A 668 -3.26 19.78 16.45
C ILE A 668 -2.38 18.53 16.45
N ILE A 669 -2.33 17.83 15.32
CA ILE A 669 -1.46 16.67 15.13
C ILE A 669 -0.23 17.12 14.35
N ILE A 670 0.96 16.76 14.83
CA ILE A 670 2.22 16.82 14.11
C ILE A 670 2.60 15.37 13.75
N PRO A 671 2.46 14.97 12.46
CA PRO A 671 2.82 13.64 11.97
C PRO A 671 4.31 13.34 12.13
N ASP A 672 4.72 12.08 11.92
CA ASP A 672 6.14 11.70 11.97
C ASP A 672 6.98 12.57 11.04
N GLN A 673 7.85 13.37 11.64
CA GLN A 673 8.78 14.25 10.96
C GLN A 673 9.89 14.63 11.93
N SER A 674 11.14 14.68 11.46
CA SER A 674 12.25 15.09 12.33
C SER A 674 12.08 16.53 12.84
N ALA A 675 12.50 16.79 14.08
CA ALA A 675 12.43 18.11 14.68
C ALA A 675 13.09 19.21 13.83
N SER A 676 14.25 18.90 13.22
CA SER A 676 14.93 19.83 12.32
C SER A 676 14.09 20.15 11.08
N SER A 677 13.43 19.14 10.49
CA SER A 677 12.58 19.36 9.31
C SER A 677 11.31 20.15 9.65
N ILE A 678 10.70 19.95 10.82
CA ILE A 678 9.55 20.76 11.29
C ILE A 678 9.96 22.23 11.47
N LEU A 679 11.10 22.48 12.11
CA LEU A 679 11.58 23.83 12.40
C LEU A 679 12.04 24.58 11.15
N ASN A 680 12.77 23.90 10.28
CA ASN A 680 13.54 24.53 9.21
C ASN A 680 12.99 24.27 7.80
N GLY A 681 12.15 23.25 7.62
CA GLY A 681 11.61 22.84 6.33
C GLY A 681 12.69 22.70 5.25
N TYR A 682 12.38 23.14 4.04
CA TYR A 682 13.39 23.24 2.97
C TYR A 682 14.30 24.45 3.18
N ARG A 683 15.61 24.24 2.98
CA ARG A 683 16.58 25.35 2.97
C ARG A 683 16.26 26.35 1.87
N LYS A 684 16.60 27.63 2.11
CA LYS A 684 16.49 28.68 1.08
C LYS A 684 17.25 28.26 -0.18
N GLY A 685 16.62 28.44 -1.34
CA GLY A 685 17.20 28.05 -2.64
C GLY A 685 17.13 26.55 -2.97
N ALA A 686 16.49 25.71 -2.16
CA ALA A 686 16.18 24.33 -2.57
C ALA A 686 14.92 24.22 -3.44
N MET A 687 14.02 25.21 -3.35
CA MET A 687 12.77 25.32 -4.10
C MET A 687 12.27 26.78 -4.04
N PRO A 688 11.17 27.15 -4.77
CA PRO A 688 10.62 28.50 -4.71
C PRO A 688 10.40 28.98 -3.28
N GLU A 689 10.69 30.27 -3.01
CA GLU A 689 10.82 30.82 -1.64
C GLU A 689 9.58 30.57 -0.77
N MET A 690 8.38 30.59 -1.36
CA MET A 690 7.11 30.31 -0.68
C MET A 690 6.99 28.91 -0.05
N TYR A 691 7.82 27.96 -0.49
CA TYR A 691 7.87 26.57 0.01
C TYR A 691 9.10 26.30 0.89
N THR A 692 9.90 27.33 1.19
CA THR A 692 11.11 27.21 2.02
C THR A 692 10.85 27.68 3.46
N GLY A 693 11.69 27.21 4.38
CA GLY A 693 11.49 27.42 5.81
C GLY A 693 10.52 26.42 6.42
N GLY A 694 10.49 26.39 7.75
CA GLY A 694 9.50 25.65 8.54
C GLY A 694 8.78 26.58 9.49
N ILE A 695 8.28 26.05 10.60
CA ILE A 695 7.50 26.84 11.56
C ILE A 695 8.38 27.83 12.36
N GLY A 696 9.69 27.56 12.46
CA GLY A 696 10.66 28.36 13.21
C GLY A 696 10.27 28.62 14.68
N LYS A 697 10.97 29.57 15.30
CA LYS A 697 10.70 29.96 16.71
C LYS A 697 9.30 30.56 16.91
N ASN A 698 8.79 31.28 15.91
CA ASN A 698 7.47 31.90 15.98
C ASN A 698 6.35 30.85 15.99
N GLY A 699 6.46 29.79 15.19
CA GLY A 699 5.52 28.68 15.22
C GLY A 699 5.60 27.88 16.52
N VAL A 700 6.79 27.68 17.07
CA VAL A 700 6.96 27.09 18.41
C VAL A 700 6.24 27.93 19.47
N ALA A 701 6.43 29.25 19.47
CA ALA A 701 5.76 30.14 20.40
C ALA A 701 4.22 30.13 20.23
N ALA A 702 3.74 30.04 18.99
CA ALA A 702 2.30 29.92 18.70
C ALA A 702 1.71 28.61 19.24
N LEU A 703 2.41 27.48 19.05
CA LEU A 703 2.03 26.19 19.61
C LEU A 703 2.05 26.19 21.15
N GLU A 704 3.08 26.78 21.76
CA GLU A 704 3.16 26.91 23.22
C GLU A 704 2.01 27.74 23.78
N LYS A 705 1.67 28.86 23.12
CA LYS A 705 0.50 29.67 23.47
C LYS A 705 -0.80 28.88 23.33
N TYR A 706 -0.97 28.13 22.26
CA TYR A 706 -2.13 27.26 22.05
C TYR A 706 -2.27 26.22 23.18
N ILE A 707 -1.20 25.51 23.52
CA ILE A 707 -1.17 24.52 24.60
C ILE A 707 -1.51 25.18 25.95
N SER A 708 -0.87 26.32 26.27
CA SER A 708 -1.08 27.02 27.54
C SER A 708 -2.55 27.43 27.78
N ARG A 709 -3.32 27.61 26.70
CA ARG A 709 -4.74 28.00 26.71
C ARG A 709 -5.71 26.81 26.73
N GLY A 710 -5.22 25.59 26.85
CA GLY A 710 -6.06 24.38 26.88
C GLY A 710 -6.07 23.59 25.58
N GLY A 711 -5.29 24.01 24.58
CA GLY A 711 -5.13 23.28 23.33
C GLY A 711 -4.40 21.95 23.54
N ARG A 712 -4.71 20.98 22.69
CA ARG A 712 -4.04 19.68 22.66
C ARG A 712 -3.08 19.57 21.50
N LEU A 713 -1.83 19.19 21.79
CA LEU A 713 -0.85 18.81 20.79
C LEU A 713 -0.66 17.29 20.79
N VAL A 714 -0.70 16.67 19.62
CA VAL A 714 -0.42 15.23 19.43
C VAL A 714 0.78 15.11 18.51
N THR A 715 1.84 14.44 18.94
CA THR A 715 3.05 14.24 18.14
C THR A 715 3.30 12.76 17.89
N LEU A 716 3.58 12.41 16.63
CA LEU A 716 3.78 11.03 16.20
C LEU A 716 5.27 10.76 15.95
N ASP A 717 5.77 9.64 16.47
CA ASP A 717 7.14 9.14 16.31
C ASP A 717 8.21 10.26 16.41
N GLY A 718 8.82 10.68 15.29
CA GLY A 718 9.86 11.71 15.28
C GLY A 718 9.43 13.11 15.65
N ALA A 719 8.15 13.45 15.52
CA ALA A 719 7.63 14.72 16.00
C ALA A 719 7.61 14.81 17.53
N SER A 720 7.66 13.67 18.24
CA SER A 720 7.78 13.67 19.69
C SER A 720 9.13 14.22 20.15
N ASP A 721 10.21 14.01 19.38
CA ASP A 721 11.51 14.64 19.67
C ASP A 721 11.41 16.17 19.57
N PHE A 722 10.63 16.70 18.63
CA PHE A 722 10.35 18.14 18.51
C PHE A 722 9.66 18.67 19.77
N ALA A 723 8.58 18.04 20.21
CA ALA A 723 7.87 18.49 21.41
C ALA A 723 8.75 18.42 22.66
N ILE A 724 9.52 17.35 22.84
CA ILE A 724 10.45 17.18 23.97
C ILE A 724 11.45 18.34 24.02
N GLN A 725 12.07 18.66 22.89
CA GLN A 725 13.12 19.68 22.79
C GLN A 725 12.58 21.10 22.91
N GLN A 726 11.50 21.41 22.19
CA GLN A 726 11.00 22.79 22.07
C GLN A 726 10.15 23.24 23.25
N PHE A 727 9.60 22.31 24.03
CA PHE A 727 8.75 22.63 25.19
C PHE A 727 9.39 22.25 26.53
N ASP A 728 10.66 21.85 26.53
CA ASP A 728 11.45 21.38 27.69
C ASP A 728 10.69 20.34 28.53
N LEU A 729 10.20 19.30 27.87
CA LEU A 729 9.43 18.27 28.55
C LEU A 729 10.34 17.38 29.40
N PRO A 730 9.84 16.83 30.52
CA PRO A 730 10.60 15.94 31.41
C PRO A 730 10.79 14.52 30.84
N LEU A 731 11.02 14.39 29.53
CA LEU A 731 11.26 13.14 28.84
C LEU A 731 12.60 13.19 28.11
N LYS A 732 13.17 12.02 27.84
CA LYS A 732 14.19 11.85 26.82
C LYS A 732 13.86 10.65 25.94
N ASN A 733 14.27 10.72 24.69
CA ASN A 733 14.28 9.57 23.78
C ASN A 733 15.51 8.70 24.08
N VAL A 734 15.31 7.47 24.55
CA VAL A 734 16.41 6.60 25.01
C VAL A 734 17.23 5.99 23.86
N VAL A 735 16.69 5.99 22.64
CA VAL A 735 17.40 5.48 21.46
C VAL A 735 18.05 6.60 20.65
N ALA A 736 17.86 7.87 21.04
CA ALA A 736 18.52 9.00 20.40
C ALA A 736 20.04 8.88 20.50
N GLY A 737 20.73 8.96 19.36
CA GLY A 737 22.18 8.86 19.28
C GLY A 737 22.76 7.46 19.51
N VAL A 738 21.93 6.43 19.70
CA VAL A 738 22.41 5.05 19.77
C VAL A 738 22.82 4.60 18.35
N PRO A 739 24.07 4.14 18.14
CA PRO A 739 24.52 3.69 16.83
C PRO A 739 23.67 2.53 16.30
N ARG A 740 23.45 2.51 14.98
CA ARG A 740 22.64 1.47 14.31
C ARG A 740 23.23 0.06 14.42
N GLU A 741 24.51 -0.06 14.77
CA GLU A 741 25.20 -1.32 15.06
C GLU A 741 24.81 -1.89 16.43
N LYS A 742 24.23 -1.05 17.32
CA LYS A 742 23.76 -1.44 18.65
C LYS A 742 22.24 -1.50 18.75
N PHE A 743 21.53 -0.65 18.01
CA PHE A 743 20.07 -0.62 17.98
C PHE A 743 19.55 -0.44 16.55
N TYR A 744 18.81 -1.42 16.05
CA TYR A 744 18.16 -1.34 14.74
C TYR A 744 16.94 -2.25 14.71
N ILE A 745 15.77 -1.67 14.46
CA ILE A 745 14.50 -2.38 14.33
C ILE A 745 13.78 -1.85 13.08
N PRO A 746 14.01 -2.46 11.90
CA PRO A 746 13.46 -2.02 10.63
C PRO A 746 12.08 -2.64 10.39
N GLY A 747 11.04 -2.00 10.92
CA GLY A 747 9.66 -2.42 10.70
C GLY A 747 9.36 -3.78 11.31
N SER A 748 9.16 -3.82 12.62
CA SER A 748 8.82 -5.03 13.37
C SER A 748 7.62 -4.77 14.26
N LEU A 749 6.91 -5.84 14.63
CA LEU A 749 5.80 -5.76 15.57
C LEU A 749 6.33 -5.99 16.99
N ILE A 750 6.28 -4.94 17.80
CA ILE A 750 6.80 -4.93 19.17
C ILE A 750 5.63 -4.94 20.17
N ARG A 751 5.70 -5.83 21.15
CA ARG A 751 4.70 -5.98 22.20
C ARG A 751 4.63 -4.72 23.07
N MET A 752 3.42 -4.21 23.25
CA MET A 752 3.12 -3.04 24.06
C MET A 752 2.08 -3.39 25.12
N ARG A 753 2.26 -2.90 26.34
CA ARG A 753 1.30 -2.98 27.45
C ARG A 753 0.56 -1.66 27.59
N ILE A 754 -0.75 -1.76 27.71
CA ILE A 754 -1.67 -0.63 27.77
C ILE A 754 -2.05 -0.35 29.23
N ASN A 755 -1.98 0.91 29.66
CA ASN A 755 -2.46 1.32 30.96
C ASN A 755 -4.00 1.36 30.97
N GLN A 756 -4.64 0.28 31.43
CA GLN A 756 -6.12 0.15 31.46
C GLN A 756 -6.83 1.14 32.39
N LYS A 757 -6.10 1.86 33.26
CA LYS A 757 -6.67 2.89 34.15
C LYS A 757 -6.76 4.26 33.47
N SER A 758 -6.05 4.45 32.36
CA SER A 758 -6.04 5.70 31.62
C SER A 758 -7.35 5.92 30.86
N GLY A 759 -7.84 7.16 30.84
CA GLY A 759 -8.93 7.54 29.94
C GLY A 759 -8.55 7.39 28.46
N PHE A 760 -7.26 7.50 28.13
CA PHE A 760 -6.75 7.46 26.75
C PHE A 760 -6.70 6.06 26.15
N THR A 761 -6.99 5.03 26.96
CA THR A 761 -6.91 3.63 26.54
C THR A 761 -8.26 2.92 26.60
N TRP A 762 -9.35 3.63 26.90
CA TRP A 762 -10.67 3.03 26.94
C TRP A 762 -10.99 2.27 25.64
N GLY A 763 -11.36 1.00 25.79
CA GLY A 763 -11.67 0.09 24.69
C GLY A 763 -10.47 -0.67 24.10
N MET A 764 -9.24 -0.43 24.59
CA MET A 764 -8.03 -1.15 24.16
C MET A 764 -7.87 -2.50 24.88
N GLN A 765 -7.26 -3.47 24.20
CA GLN A 765 -6.74 -4.69 24.84
C GLN A 765 -5.58 -4.36 25.78
N GLU A 766 -5.30 -5.24 26.75
CA GLU A 766 -4.18 -5.07 27.71
C GLU A 766 -2.81 -5.12 27.02
N GLU A 767 -2.69 -5.96 26.00
CA GLU A 767 -1.52 -6.04 25.13
C GLU A 767 -1.94 -5.85 23.67
N VAL A 768 -1.15 -5.06 22.95
CA VAL A 768 -1.28 -4.86 21.49
C VAL A 768 0.11 -4.84 20.86
N SER A 769 0.18 -4.91 19.53
CA SER A 769 1.43 -4.74 18.81
C SER A 769 1.60 -3.29 18.33
N ALA A 770 2.78 -2.73 18.53
CA ALA A 770 3.19 -1.47 17.93
C ALA A 770 4.04 -1.77 16.69
N SER A 771 3.71 -1.14 15.55
CA SER A 771 4.56 -1.18 14.37
C SER A 771 5.75 -0.25 14.60
N PHE A 772 6.91 -0.85 14.89
CA PHE A 772 8.14 -0.15 15.23
C PHE A 772 9.04 -0.08 14.00
N ASN A 773 9.27 1.11 13.47
CA ASN A 773 10.13 1.32 12.30
C ASN A 773 11.21 2.36 12.60
N ASN A 774 12.31 1.92 13.22
CA ASN A 774 13.33 2.82 13.76
C ASN A 774 12.74 3.91 14.66
N SER A 775 11.66 3.55 15.36
CA SER A 775 10.85 4.41 16.22
C SER A 775 11.58 4.72 17.54
N ARG A 776 10.90 5.41 18.45
CA ARG A 776 11.45 5.88 19.74
C ARG A 776 11.07 4.97 20.90
N ALA A 777 11.68 5.25 22.04
CA ALA A 777 11.16 4.89 23.35
C ALA A 777 11.53 6.02 24.32
N PHE A 778 10.70 6.25 25.33
CA PHE A 778 10.91 7.37 26.24
C PHE A 778 11.43 6.94 27.61
N GLU A 779 11.99 7.90 28.34
CA GLU A 779 12.29 7.77 29.77
C GLU A 779 11.98 9.11 30.45
N LEU A 780 11.28 9.05 31.59
CA LEU A 780 11.01 10.21 32.43
C LEU A 780 12.30 10.64 33.14
N LYS A 781 12.54 11.96 33.23
CA LYS A 781 13.64 12.53 34.03
C LYS A 781 13.40 12.22 35.52
N GLN A 782 14.48 12.03 36.28
CA GLN A 782 14.41 11.75 37.72
C GLN A 782 13.61 12.83 38.47
N GLY A 783 12.81 12.41 39.46
CA GLY A 783 11.99 13.31 40.29
C GLY A 783 10.61 13.63 39.73
N VAL A 784 10.26 13.15 38.52
CA VAL A 784 8.91 13.28 37.94
C VAL A 784 8.12 12.00 38.19
N SER A 785 7.00 12.09 38.91
CA SER A 785 6.12 10.96 39.20
C SER A 785 4.99 10.81 38.17
N ASP A 786 4.70 9.57 37.81
CA ASP A 786 3.52 9.19 37.04
C ASP A 786 2.26 9.34 37.90
N GLY A 787 1.17 9.85 37.33
CA GLY A 787 -0.16 9.80 37.95
C GLY A 787 -0.47 10.81 39.06
N GLN A 788 0.34 11.86 39.28
CA GLN A 788 0.06 12.94 40.28
C GLN A 788 0.02 14.38 39.73
N GLY A 789 -0.05 14.59 38.41
CA GLY A 789 -0.55 15.86 37.85
C GLY A 789 0.27 16.55 36.76
N SER A 790 1.45 16.05 36.38
CA SER A 790 2.23 16.62 35.25
C SER A 790 2.46 15.66 34.08
N SER A 791 2.47 14.34 34.32
CA SER A 791 2.69 13.32 33.29
C SER A 791 1.93 12.03 33.59
N GLU A 792 1.46 11.37 32.54
CA GLU A 792 0.76 10.08 32.58
C GLU A 792 1.37 9.12 31.54
N VAL A 793 1.82 7.94 31.99
CA VAL A 793 2.22 6.86 31.08
C VAL A 793 0.98 6.11 30.59
N VAL A 794 0.65 6.31 29.31
CA VAL A 794 -0.53 5.73 28.66
C VAL A 794 -0.25 4.31 28.17
N ALA A 795 0.97 4.07 27.68
CA ALA A 795 1.44 2.76 27.27
C ALA A 795 2.96 2.64 27.38
N SER A 796 3.45 1.41 27.51
CA SER A 796 4.88 1.08 27.54
C SER A 796 5.16 -0.15 26.68
N TYR A 797 6.37 -0.24 26.13
CA TYR A 797 6.85 -1.51 25.58
C TYR A 797 6.91 -2.58 26.67
N ALA A 798 6.66 -3.84 26.31
CA ALA A 798 6.76 -4.93 27.25
C ALA A 798 8.19 -5.02 27.84
N PRO A 799 8.35 -5.40 29.12
CA PRO A 799 9.68 -5.61 29.71
C PRO A 799 10.41 -6.83 29.12
N ASP A 800 9.64 -7.82 28.68
CA ASP A 800 10.14 -9.10 28.17
C ASP A 800 9.35 -9.52 26.93
N SER A 801 9.89 -10.45 26.13
CA SER A 801 9.22 -10.98 24.92
C SER A 801 8.71 -9.89 23.96
N LEU A 802 9.55 -8.87 23.75
CA LEU A 802 9.23 -7.68 22.96
C LEU A 802 8.91 -8.01 21.51
N LEU A 803 9.78 -8.75 20.82
CA LEU A 803 9.61 -9.05 19.41
C LEU A 803 8.48 -10.05 19.19
N MET A 804 7.34 -9.57 18.69
CA MET A 804 6.19 -10.41 18.33
C MET A 804 6.31 -10.95 16.90
N SER A 805 6.82 -10.15 15.97
CA SER A 805 7.02 -10.52 14.55
C SER A 805 8.09 -9.64 13.91
N GLY A 806 8.99 -10.24 13.13
CA GLY A 806 10.07 -9.58 12.41
C GLY A 806 11.46 -9.81 12.99
N TRP A 807 12.30 -8.78 13.02
CA TRP A 807 13.67 -8.83 13.55
C TRP A 807 14.01 -7.58 14.35
N ALA A 808 14.86 -7.74 15.36
CA ALA A 808 15.27 -6.64 16.22
C ALA A 808 16.72 -6.83 16.68
N LEU A 809 17.48 -5.74 16.66
CA LEU A 809 18.79 -5.62 17.27
C LEU A 809 18.73 -4.61 18.41
N GLY A 810 19.13 -5.02 19.61
CA GLY A 810 19.20 -4.14 20.78
C GLY A 810 17.85 -3.81 21.44
N ASP A 811 16.82 -4.63 21.22
CA ASP A 811 15.46 -4.46 21.77
C ASP A 811 15.41 -4.26 23.31
N ARG A 812 16.37 -4.81 24.05
CA ARG A 812 16.53 -4.56 25.50
C ARG A 812 16.64 -3.07 25.87
N ILE A 813 17.09 -2.20 24.96
CA ILE A 813 17.19 -0.75 25.20
C ILE A 813 15.80 -0.13 25.42
N ILE A 814 14.77 -0.66 24.75
CA ILE A 814 13.40 -0.15 24.81
C ILE A 814 12.51 -0.96 25.77
N ALA A 815 13.02 -2.05 26.34
CA ALA A 815 12.29 -2.90 27.28
C ALA A 815 11.71 -2.12 28.47
N GLY A 816 10.39 -2.25 28.69
CA GLY A 816 9.66 -1.60 29.78
C GLY A 816 9.56 -0.07 29.67
N LYS A 817 10.10 0.55 28.61
CA LYS A 817 10.11 2.00 28.45
C LYS A 817 8.75 2.51 27.97
N PRO A 818 8.29 3.69 28.45
CA PRO A 818 7.10 4.33 27.92
C PRO A 818 7.14 4.50 26.40
N SER A 819 6.03 4.15 25.76
CA SER A 819 5.80 4.27 24.31
C SER A 819 4.73 5.31 23.98
N VAL A 820 3.83 5.63 24.92
CA VAL A 820 2.89 6.75 24.82
C VAL A 820 2.81 7.46 26.16
N VAL A 821 3.00 8.78 26.16
CA VAL A 821 2.96 9.63 27.36
C VAL A 821 2.08 10.84 27.09
N ASN A 822 1.20 11.18 28.04
CA ASN A 822 0.53 12.47 28.08
C ASN A 822 1.24 13.38 29.10
N ILE A 823 1.52 14.62 28.73
CA ILE A 823 2.10 15.63 29.62
C ILE A 823 1.19 16.85 29.67
N LYS A 824 0.81 17.25 30.89
CA LYS A 824 0.09 18.52 31.12
C LYS A 824 1.07 19.68 31.05
N LYS A 825 0.77 20.67 30.21
CA LYS A 825 1.53 21.93 30.14
C LYS A 825 0.57 23.11 30.13
N GLY A 826 0.64 23.94 31.15
CA GLY A 826 -0.37 24.98 31.38
C GLY A 826 -1.76 24.37 31.58
N LYS A 827 -2.74 24.79 30.79
CA LYS A 827 -4.10 24.22 30.81
C LYS A 827 -4.32 23.09 29.79
N GLY A 828 -3.36 22.86 28.90
CA GLY A 828 -3.47 21.89 27.80
C GLY A 828 -2.65 20.64 28.02
N ASP A 829 -2.66 19.78 27.00
CA ASP A 829 -2.04 18.47 26.99
C ASP A 829 -1.11 18.32 25.77
N ILE A 830 -0.01 17.58 25.97
CA ILE A 830 0.89 17.14 24.89
C ILE A 830 0.95 15.62 24.93
N TYR A 831 0.43 14.97 23.88
CA TYR A 831 0.47 13.52 23.71
C TYR A 831 1.64 13.15 22.82
N LEU A 832 2.59 12.42 23.38
CA LEU A 832 3.79 11.97 22.70
C LEU A 832 3.66 10.48 22.40
N PHE A 833 3.64 10.15 21.11
CA PHE A 833 3.73 8.78 20.64
C PHE A 833 5.18 8.49 20.24
N ALA A 834 5.73 7.39 20.73
CA ALA A 834 7.06 6.95 20.37
C ALA A 834 7.12 6.26 18.99
N PHE A 835 5.96 6.00 18.38
CA PHE A 835 5.76 5.33 17.09
C PHE A 835 4.54 5.96 16.38
N SER A 836 4.33 5.69 15.10
CA SER A 836 3.07 6.09 14.43
C SER A 836 1.96 5.08 14.72
N PRO A 837 0.91 5.42 15.50
CA PRO A 837 -0.17 4.48 15.84
C PRO A 837 -0.99 4.03 14.63
N GLN A 838 -0.91 4.76 13.53
CA GLN A 838 -1.57 4.47 12.27
C GLN A 838 -0.65 3.89 11.19
N PHE A 839 0.62 3.59 11.48
CA PHE A 839 1.68 3.32 10.49
C PHE A 839 1.15 2.70 9.18
N ARG A 840 1.21 3.48 8.08
CA ARG A 840 0.75 3.12 6.72
C ARG A 840 -0.71 2.62 6.59
N GLY A 841 -1.58 2.94 7.54
CA GLY A 841 -2.93 2.40 7.63
C GLY A 841 -2.98 0.90 7.92
N GLN A 842 -1.97 0.33 8.59
CA GLN A 842 -1.85 -1.12 8.80
C GLN A 842 -2.14 -1.54 10.25
N SER A 843 -1.80 -0.69 11.23
CA SER A 843 -1.83 -1.01 12.67
C SER A 843 -3.19 -0.73 13.33
N HIS A 844 -4.25 -1.42 12.91
CA HIS A 844 -5.62 -1.16 13.38
C HIS A 844 -5.80 -1.31 14.90
N ALA A 845 -4.99 -2.15 15.55
CA ALA A 845 -4.99 -2.36 17.00
C ALA A 845 -4.63 -1.08 17.80
N THR A 846 -3.88 -0.16 17.18
CA THR A 846 -3.38 1.06 17.84
C THR A 846 -4.13 2.33 17.44
N TYR A 847 -5.06 2.28 16.48
CA TYR A 847 -5.85 3.46 16.05
C TYR A 847 -6.58 4.15 17.21
N LYS A 848 -7.14 3.35 18.13
CA LYS A 848 -7.86 3.85 19.31
C LYS A 848 -7.00 4.73 20.22
N LEU A 849 -5.68 4.54 20.27
CA LEU A 849 -4.80 5.43 21.03
C LEU A 849 -4.86 6.85 20.46
N LEU A 850 -4.80 6.98 19.12
CA LEU A 850 -4.94 8.28 18.45
C LEU A 850 -6.35 8.84 18.64
N PHE A 851 -7.39 8.04 18.42
CA PHE A 851 -8.77 8.52 18.55
C PHE A 851 -9.10 9.01 19.95
N ASN A 852 -8.73 8.25 20.98
CA ASN A 852 -8.92 8.65 22.37
C ASN A 852 -8.12 9.91 22.72
N ALA A 853 -6.89 10.06 22.21
CA ALA A 853 -6.13 11.29 22.37
C ALA A 853 -6.82 12.51 21.73
N LEU A 854 -7.68 12.33 20.71
CA LEU A 854 -8.41 13.44 20.09
C LEU A 854 -9.70 13.81 20.82
N ILE A 855 -10.37 12.86 21.48
CA ILE A 855 -11.73 13.09 22.04
C ILE A 855 -11.81 13.19 23.57
N ASN A 856 -10.89 12.57 24.31
CA ASN A 856 -10.88 12.58 25.79
C ASN A 856 -10.07 13.73 26.31
#